data_AF-A0A8S2UZ92-F1
#
_entry.id   AF-A0A8S2UZ92-F1
#
_cell.length_a   1.000
_cell.length_b   1.000
_cell.length_c   1.000
_cell.angle_alpha   90.00
_cell.angle_beta   90.00
_cell.angle_gamma   90.00
#
_symmetry.space_group_name_H-M   'P 1'
#
loop_
_entity.id
_entity.type
_entity.pdbx_description
1 polymer ?
#
loop_
_entity_poly.entity_id
_entity_poly.type
_entity_poly.pdbx_seq_one_letter_code
_entity_poly.pdbx_strand_id
1 'polypeptide(L)'
;MHLCIGTTLKPNRKNKQKYVPHDLHFPFVAEQLRWSQLIILDWHGIDSYSPEYAFLKELGVREAPDLQILLKRIVQEHDNYQRLNKQRKETYKLPIALKFFAKNFQKHYSTFWKTSNIQQPFLPSRFHTKTNDTDIILSAPDKVYKSSNPLCGTLLPDVVQLFEKHLNISLLGITEHPTLTQAFDIVMERKTELLTIESACHTFSYLNGLDGLNQVFVKRLSNIAFIPLEGVSTLMKPSHVFIKQPVPSVDETIDDTSGLIDYVDFGTEANAFLLTVGVLHSPSIQMLAELLVERQETYFSNLTNDVDIDKKLRVYKECLKKLAIASTHTPELYRNPLKTRLTNERWCLGFQLNNDNKKSTPRIVKPTEIYLDDYHQCVLTHHPICSPNDPELTKLYEQFGAQWLSNCVKRDLKHTGKPEATDKSKDLRELIRSRLHFLFVNNRLEPLASLHEEHFQSLCTNLSVYEVNNIKCQLTFQNSTKTLGKQFGSSCALEQTENEVALYFRKGETASQLDYTDIASELTRFVFKSPPETVIYTISDRLSSSLDSLRRRGVPVDDSLDTQIVAPTQTYTPLWKKALLAPFGLIWMVVHKKTNLQSSNSNIVHPQPMPSPINQRRASDPAPVIHFPKDFNEFDVNNMNQMRHITDLSQTYVNPTFIQNEHTEEELSCSYVDLPAANMTRLENVDISIPLYLEQNITKTPKMIDQAKQLAWVLTGLADNVFQLNTHSLHLFCDKVGPRIAFNINGALFFNLRYFNQIFAQQLQPYLQKPNKENPIISTIVNFYFMVICHELAHNMYPNHDLSFTQCLQQLAVGFMIQKETFLRDFSFQNYQTKYDEQSF
;
A
#
# COMPACT_ATOMS: atom_id res chain seq x y z
N MET A 1 3.35 -77.80 28.21
CA MET A 1 4.18 -76.93 27.36
C MET A 1 4.68 -77.79 26.22
N HIS A 2 4.09 -77.68 25.02
CA HIS A 2 4.57 -78.43 23.86
C HIS A 2 5.96 -77.91 23.49
N LEU A 3 6.93 -78.80 23.34
CA LEU A 3 8.31 -78.45 23.01
C LEU A 3 8.70 -79.17 21.72
N CYS A 4 9.21 -78.42 20.75
CA CYS A 4 9.68 -78.93 19.47
C CYS A 4 11.21 -78.84 19.40
N ILE A 5 11.84 -79.72 18.62
CA ILE A 5 13.29 -79.68 18.42
C ILE A 5 13.60 -78.57 17.41
N GLY A 6 14.45 -77.63 17.83
CA GLY A 6 14.96 -76.57 16.97
C GLY A 6 16.45 -76.74 16.67
N THR A 7 16.86 -76.22 15.53
CA THR A 7 18.23 -76.20 15.03
C THR A 7 18.51 -74.89 14.27
N THR A 8 19.73 -74.73 13.77
CA THR A 8 20.16 -73.59 12.91
C THR A 8 20.50 -74.08 11.50
N LEU A 9 20.46 -73.19 10.51
CA LEU A 9 20.70 -73.53 9.09
C LEU A 9 22.04 -74.25 8.83
N LYS A 10 23.06 -73.97 9.65
CA LYS A 10 24.29 -74.78 9.73
C LYS A 10 24.26 -75.56 11.05
N PRO A 11 23.82 -76.82 11.05
CA PRO A 11 23.69 -77.58 12.28
C PRO A 11 25.07 -77.96 12.81
N ASN A 12 25.42 -77.48 13.99
CA ASN A 12 26.49 -78.08 14.78
C ASN A 12 25.86 -79.17 15.67
N ARG A 13 26.49 -80.34 15.86
CA ARG A 13 25.89 -81.46 16.64
C ARG A 13 25.52 -81.07 18.09
N LYS A 14 25.98 -79.92 18.58
CA LYS A 14 25.64 -79.30 19.88
C LYS A 14 24.44 -78.32 19.85
N ASN A 15 23.84 -78.02 18.70
CA ASN A 15 22.83 -76.96 18.52
C ASN A 15 21.37 -77.43 18.49
N LYS A 16 21.09 -78.73 18.67
CA LYS A 16 19.70 -79.23 18.77
C LYS A 16 19.18 -79.04 20.20
N GLN A 17 18.20 -78.17 20.37
CA GLN A 17 17.60 -77.87 21.68
C GLN A 17 16.06 -77.89 21.57
N LYS A 18 15.39 -78.06 22.71
CA LYS A 18 13.93 -78.01 22.80
C LYS A 18 13.50 -76.55 22.94
N TYR A 19 12.69 -76.07 22.01
CA TYR A 19 12.14 -74.71 22.01
C TYR A 19 10.61 -74.76 22.10
N VAL A 20 10.02 -73.68 22.60
CA VAL A 20 8.58 -73.46 22.48
C VAL A 20 8.27 -73.22 20.99
N PRO A 21 7.17 -73.75 20.44
CA PRO A 21 6.80 -73.56 19.04
C PRO A 21 6.84 -72.10 18.57
N HIS A 22 6.46 -71.16 19.44
CA HIS A 22 6.45 -69.73 19.15
C HIS A 22 7.84 -69.12 18.92
N ASP A 23 8.92 -69.78 19.32
CA ASP A 23 10.30 -69.34 19.08
C ASP A 23 10.92 -69.98 17.82
N LEU A 24 10.20 -70.94 17.22
CA LEU A 24 10.64 -71.69 16.06
C LEU A 24 10.09 -71.10 14.76
N HIS A 25 10.90 -71.18 13.71
CA HIS A 25 10.53 -70.80 12.36
C HIS A 25 10.60 -72.02 11.44
N PHE A 26 9.84 -72.04 10.36
CA PHE A 26 10.01 -73.09 9.36
C PHE A 26 11.38 -72.97 8.65
N PRO A 27 12.02 -74.09 8.24
CA PRO A 27 13.35 -74.07 7.63
C PRO A 27 13.49 -73.14 6.41
N PHE A 28 12.45 -73.08 5.58
CA PHE A 28 12.44 -72.22 4.39
C PHE A 28 12.67 -70.74 4.73
N VAL A 29 12.30 -70.29 5.93
CA VAL A 29 12.44 -68.89 6.37
C VAL A 29 13.92 -68.53 6.49
N ALA A 30 14.71 -69.38 7.15
CA ALA A 30 16.15 -69.17 7.28
C ALA A 30 16.88 -69.31 5.94
N GLU A 31 16.40 -70.19 5.05
CA GLU A 31 16.95 -70.36 3.70
C GLU A 31 16.73 -69.10 2.84
N GLN A 32 15.51 -68.57 2.82
CA GLN A 32 15.17 -67.35 2.09
C GLN A 32 15.93 -66.12 2.61
N LEU A 33 16.12 -66.03 3.94
CA LEU A 33 16.87 -64.94 4.59
C LEU A 33 18.39 -65.16 4.58
N ARG A 34 18.88 -66.35 4.20
CA ARG A 34 20.27 -66.80 4.40
C ARG A 34 20.76 -66.54 5.82
N TRP A 35 19.88 -66.72 6.81
CA TRP A 35 20.15 -66.37 8.19
C TRP A 35 20.58 -67.60 8.99
N SER A 36 21.90 -67.78 9.12
CA SER A 36 22.48 -68.97 9.77
C SER A 36 22.17 -69.09 11.27
N GLN A 37 21.84 -68.00 11.95
CA GLN A 37 21.57 -67.96 13.39
C GLN A 37 20.08 -68.01 13.73
N LEU A 38 19.18 -67.98 12.74
CA LEU A 38 17.75 -68.08 12.98
C LEU A 38 17.41 -69.49 13.47
N ILE A 39 16.67 -69.58 14.57
CA ILE A 39 16.24 -70.84 15.16
C ILE A 39 15.07 -71.37 14.32
N ILE A 40 15.28 -72.54 13.70
CA ILE A 40 14.33 -73.21 12.82
C ILE A 40 13.92 -74.56 13.38
N LEU A 41 12.75 -75.04 12.98
CA LEU A 41 12.29 -76.40 13.26
C LEU A 41 13.24 -77.43 12.65
N ASP A 42 13.66 -78.42 13.43
CA ASP A 42 14.48 -79.56 12.98
C ASP A 42 13.63 -80.62 12.26
N TRP A 43 12.88 -80.18 11.25
CA TRP A 43 12.05 -81.03 10.39
C TRP A 43 12.03 -80.45 8.98
N HIS A 44 12.79 -81.08 8.09
CA HIS A 44 12.96 -80.67 6.71
C HIS A 44 11.95 -81.38 5.79
N GLY A 45 11.53 -80.73 4.70
CA GLY A 45 10.68 -81.33 3.67
C GLY A 45 9.19 -81.45 4.02
N ILE A 46 8.69 -80.71 5.01
CA ILE A 46 7.26 -80.64 5.30
C ILE A 46 6.54 -79.94 4.15
N ASP A 47 5.52 -80.59 3.59
CA ASP A 47 4.65 -79.98 2.58
C ASP A 47 3.79 -78.87 3.23
N SER A 48 3.78 -77.68 2.62
CA SER A 48 2.97 -76.52 3.05
C SER A 48 1.47 -76.79 3.05
N TYR A 49 0.99 -77.82 2.35
CA TYR A 49 -0.43 -78.20 2.30
C TYR A 49 -0.79 -79.36 3.24
N SER A 50 0.18 -79.89 3.99
CA SER A 50 -0.03 -81.03 4.88
C SER A 50 -0.80 -80.67 6.16
N PRO A 51 -1.58 -81.60 6.73
CA PRO A 51 -2.22 -81.40 8.03
C PRO A 51 -1.18 -81.19 9.14
N GLU A 52 0.02 -81.79 9.04
CA GLU A 52 1.12 -81.59 9.96
C GLU A 52 1.63 -80.14 9.94
N TYR A 53 1.73 -79.53 8.75
CA TYR A 53 2.09 -78.13 8.61
C TYR A 53 1.04 -77.21 9.26
N ALA A 54 -0.25 -77.47 8.99
CA ALA A 54 -1.35 -76.72 9.59
C ALA A 54 -1.34 -76.82 11.12
N PHE A 55 -1.09 -78.02 11.66
CA PHE A 55 -0.98 -78.26 13.10
C PHE A 55 0.23 -77.54 13.72
N LEU A 56 1.40 -77.57 13.08
CA LEU A 56 2.59 -76.85 13.57
C LEU A 56 2.40 -75.33 13.57
N LYS A 57 1.66 -74.81 12.58
CA LYS A 57 1.26 -73.41 12.54
C LYS A 57 0.30 -73.06 13.68
N GLU A 58 -0.68 -73.92 13.96
CA GLU A 58 -1.60 -73.76 15.10
C GLU A 58 -0.87 -73.79 16.44
N LEU A 59 0.16 -74.65 16.57
CA LEU A 59 1.03 -74.69 17.76
C LEU A 59 1.87 -73.42 17.94
N GLY A 60 2.07 -72.63 16.89
CA GLY A 60 2.76 -71.34 16.93
C GLY A 60 4.11 -71.28 16.18
N VAL A 61 4.48 -72.31 15.41
CA VAL A 61 5.67 -72.25 14.55
C VAL A 61 5.48 -71.17 13.48
N ARG A 62 6.44 -70.26 13.38
CA ARG A 62 6.30 -69.03 12.59
C ARG A 62 6.72 -69.21 11.13
N GLU A 63 5.90 -68.68 10.23
CA GLU A 63 6.20 -68.55 8.79
C GLU A 63 7.06 -67.31 8.47
N ALA A 64 7.27 -66.43 9.44
CA ALA A 64 8.06 -65.21 9.30
C ALA A 64 8.65 -64.78 10.65
N PRO A 65 9.83 -64.16 10.70
CA PRO A 65 10.39 -63.65 11.95
C PRO A 65 9.53 -62.55 12.57
N ASP A 66 9.71 -62.31 13.88
CA ASP A 66 9.12 -61.12 14.51
C ASP A 66 9.60 -59.83 13.81
N LEU A 67 8.72 -58.83 13.71
CA LEU A 67 8.99 -57.58 13.01
C LEU A 67 10.24 -56.89 13.59
N GLN A 68 10.37 -56.77 14.91
CA GLN A 68 11.51 -56.09 15.54
C GLN A 68 12.83 -56.83 15.29
N ILE A 69 12.79 -58.16 15.30
CA ILE A 69 13.94 -59.02 15.00
C ILE A 69 14.36 -58.84 13.54
N LEU A 70 13.39 -58.78 12.62
CA LEU A 70 13.64 -58.58 11.19
C LEU A 70 14.18 -57.17 10.90
N LEU A 71 13.64 -56.11 11.51
CA LEU A 71 14.13 -54.74 11.35
C LEU A 71 15.58 -54.60 11.84
N LYS A 72 15.91 -55.16 13.00
CA LYS A 72 17.31 -55.22 13.49
C LYS A 72 18.22 -55.95 12.52
N ARG A 73 17.74 -57.01 11.89
CA ARG A 73 18.51 -57.75 10.87
C ARG A 73 18.77 -56.90 9.62
N ILE A 74 17.80 -56.10 9.17
CA ILE A 74 17.98 -55.15 8.05
C ILE A 74 19.10 -54.16 8.37
N VAL A 75 19.08 -53.56 9.57
CA VAL A 75 20.12 -52.63 10.03
C VAL A 75 21.49 -53.30 10.05
N GLN A 76 21.60 -54.51 10.61
CA GLN A 76 22.86 -55.27 10.65
C GLN A 76 23.41 -55.57 9.25
N GLU A 77 22.55 -55.95 8.30
CA GLU A 77 22.96 -56.22 6.92
C GLU A 77 23.44 -54.94 6.22
N HIS A 78 22.77 -53.81 6.45
CA HIS A 78 23.19 -52.51 5.95
C HIS A 78 24.55 -52.08 6.52
N ASP A 79 24.73 -52.14 7.85
CA ASP A 79 25.98 -51.74 8.50
C ASP A 79 27.17 -52.59 8.04
N ASN A 80 26.96 -53.91 7.89
CA ASN A 80 27.97 -54.81 7.37
C ASN A 80 28.33 -54.46 5.91
N TYR A 81 27.32 -54.14 5.10
CA TYR A 81 27.55 -53.69 3.73
C TYR A 81 28.37 -52.39 3.70
N GLN A 82 27.99 -51.37 4.49
CA GLN A 82 28.70 -50.10 4.54
C GLN A 82 30.17 -50.26 4.95
N ARG A 83 30.45 -51.11 5.96
CA ARG A 83 31.82 -51.42 6.40
C ARG A 83 32.66 -52.06 5.29
N LEU A 84 32.09 -53.02 4.56
CA LEU A 84 32.78 -53.70 3.45
C LEU A 84 32.94 -52.77 2.24
N ASN A 85 31.95 -51.92 1.97
CA ASN A 85 31.93 -51.05 0.81
C ASN A 85 32.99 -49.94 0.90
N LYS A 86 33.22 -49.38 2.10
CA LYS A 86 34.33 -48.43 2.35
C LYS A 86 35.70 -48.98 1.92
N GLN A 87 35.86 -50.31 1.89
CA GLN A 87 37.10 -50.97 1.48
C GLN A 87 37.15 -51.33 -0.02
N ARG A 88 35.99 -51.56 -0.66
CA ARG A 88 35.91 -52.19 -1.99
C ARG A 88 35.25 -51.35 -3.10
N LYS A 89 34.59 -50.23 -2.77
CA LYS A 89 33.85 -49.36 -3.71
C LYS A 89 32.88 -50.13 -4.63
N GLU A 90 32.09 -51.04 -4.05
CA GLU A 90 31.04 -51.80 -4.73
C GLU A 90 29.69 -51.03 -4.78
N THR A 91 28.88 -51.33 -5.81
CA THR A 91 27.50 -50.83 -5.95
C THR A 91 26.60 -51.37 -4.84
N TYR A 92 25.85 -50.48 -4.18
CA TYR A 92 24.99 -50.81 -3.03
C TYR A 92 24.07 -52.00 -3.30
N LYS A 93 24.09 -52.99 -2.40
CA LYS A 93 23.22 -54.16 -2.46
C LYS A 93 22.17 -54.07 -1.37
N LEU A 94 20.90 -54.11 -1.76
CA LEU A 94 19.78 -54.10 -0.82
C LEU A 94 19.85 -55.29 0.16
N PRO A 95 19.60 -55.06 1.47
CA PRO A 95 19.50 -56.13 2.47
C PRO A 95 18.54 -57.25 2.04
N ILE A 96 18.94 -58.49 2.26
CA ILE A 96 18.12 -59.68 1.96
C ILE A 96 16.89 -59.69 2.86
N ALA A 97 17.07 -59.30 4.13
CA ALA A 97 15.98 -59.15 5.08
C ALA A 97 14.93 -58.12 4.62
N LEU A 98 15.35 -57.04 3.93
CA LEU A 98 14.43 -56.03 3.39
C LEU A 98 13.63 -56.60 2.21
N LYS A 99 14.25 -57.40 1.34
CA LYS A 99 13.55 -58.10 0.24
C LYS A 99 12.53 -59.09 0.77
N PHE A 100 12.87 -59.84 1.81
CA PHE A 100 11.94 -60.75 2.49
C PHE A 100 10.79 -59.97 3.14
N PHE A 101 11.08 -58.85 3.81
CA PHE A 101 10.07 -57.98 4.40
C PHE A 101 9.07 -57.48 3.35
N ALA A 102 9.55 -56.90 2.25
CA ALA A 102 8.69 -56.40 1.18
C ALA A 102 7.79 -57.49 0.59
N LYS A 103 8.34 -58.68 0.31
CA LYS A 103 7.56 -59.80 -0.25
C LYS A 103 6.47 -60.31 0.69
N ASN A 104 6.70 -60.29 2.00
CA ASN A 104 5.84 -60.93 2.99
C ASN A 104 4.99 -59.95 3.82
N PHE A 105 5.11 -58.64 3.56
CA PHE A 105 4.46 -57.59 4.33
C PHE A 105 2.95 -57.77 4.47
N GLN A 106 2.27 -57.91 3.33
CA GLN A 106 0.81 -57.99 3.32
C GLN A 106 0.29 -59.22 4.07
N LYS A 107 1.02 -60.34 3.99
CA LYS A 107 0.62 -61.62 4.60
C LYS A 107 0.87 -61.68 6.11
N HIS A 108 1.97 -61.08 6.60
CA HIS A 108 2.43 -61.32 7.97
C HIS A 108 2.55 -60.08 8.86
N TYR A 109 2.67 -58.87 8.29
CA TYR A 109 2.97 -57.66 9.07
C TYR A 109 1.89 -56.58 8.98
N SER A 110 1.07 -56.59 7.92
CA SER A 110 0.07 -55.54 7.64
C SER A 110 -0.94 -55.32 8.77
N THR A 111 -1.41 -56.38 9.43
CA THR A 111 -2.46 -56.33 10.47
C THR A 111 -2.04 -55.60 11.74
N PHE A 112 -0.74 -55.59 12.05
CA PHE A 112 -0.19 -54.97 13.26
C PHE A 112 0.66 -53.73 12.94
N TRP A 113 0.75 -53.35 11.65
CA TRP A 113 1.56 -52.23 11.20
C TRP A 113 0.91 -50.91 11.58
N LYS A 114 1.67 -50.08 12.31
CA LYS A 114 1.36 -48.67 12.53
C LYS A 114 2.64 -47.87 12.36
N THR A 115 2.67 -47.00 11.36
CA THR A 115 3.84 -46.19 11.02
C THR A 115 4.40 -45.42 12.23
N SER A 116 3.51 -44.84 13.06
CA SER A 116 3.88 -44.11 14.28
C SER A 116 4.67 -44.93 15.30
N ASN A 117 4.49 -46.25 15.32
CA ASN A 117 5.12 -47.15 16.28
C ASN A 117 6.53 -47.57 15.85
N ILE A 118 6.94 -47.26 14.62
CA ILE A 118 8.22 -47.69 14.05
C ILE A 118 9.19 -46.50 14.05
N GLN A 119 9.87 -46.33 15.18
CA GLN A 119 10.88 -45.28 15.35
C GLN A 119 12.28 -45.71 14.86
N GLN A 120 12.51 -47.02 14.70
CA GLN A 120 13.80 -47.54 14.26
C GLN A 120 14.02 -47.25 12.77
N PRO A 121 15.08 -46.54 12.37
CA PRO A 121 15.42 -46.35 10.96
C PRO A 121 15.88 -47.67 10.34
N PHE A 122 15.25 -48.05 9.22
CA PHE A 122 15.60 -49.30 8.53
C PHE A 122 15.48 -49.21 7.00
N LEU A 123 14.92 -48.12 6.47
CA LEU A 123 14.71 -47.93 5.04
C LEU A 123 15.95 -47.27 4.41
N PRO A 124 16.64 -47.94 3.47
CA PRO A 124 17.77 -47.33 2.78
C PRO A 124 17.33 -46.12 1.95
N SER A 125 17.99 -44.99 2.18
CA SER A 125 17.65 -43.69 1.62
C SER A 125 18.91 -42.85 1.39
N ARG A 126 18.79 -41.78 0.60
CA ARG A 126 19.83 -40.78 0.40
C ARG A 126 19.39 -39.47 1.00
N PHE A 127 20.32 -38.71 1.54
CA PHE A 127 20.07 -37.36 2.00
C PHE A 127 20.98 -36.40 1.25
N HIS A 128 20.38 -35.54 0.42
CA HIS A 128 21.12 -34.57 -0.38
C HIS A 128 21.62 -33.44 0.53
N THR A 129 22.87 -33.51 0.97
CA THR A 129 23.59 -32.38 1.60
C THR A 129 24.73 -31.94 0.69
N LYS A 130 25.17 -30.68 0.83
CA LYS A 130 26.22 -30.04 0.00
C LYS A 130 27.56 -30.81 -0.05
N THR A 131 27.76 -31.86 0.75
CA THR A 131 28.98 -32.67 0.80
C THR A 131 28.71 -34.13 0.42
N ASN A 132 29.11 -34.50 -0.80
CA ASN A 132 29.16 -35.86 -1.37
C ASN A 132 27.84 -36.66 -1.37
N ASP A 133 27.23 -36.67 -2.56
CA ASP A 133 25.93 -37.26 -2.94
C ASP A 133 25.87 -38.81 -2.92
N THR A 134 26.73 -39.48 -2.16
CA THR A 134 26.95 -40.94 -2.27
C THR A 134 26.61 -41.77 -1.03
N ASP A 135 26.42 -41.13 0.13
CA ASP A 135 26.22 -41.88 1.37
C ASP A 135 24.76 -42.29 1.56
N ILE A 136 24.56 -43.61 1.68
CA ILE A 136 23.25 -44.23 1.90
C ILE A 136 23.02 -44.34 3.41
N ILE A 137 21.96 -43.71 3.89
CA ILE A 137 21.53 -43.73 5.29
C ILE A 137 20.28 -44.59 5.46
N LEU A 138 20.01 -45.01 6.70
CA LEU A 138 18.74 -45.61 7.07
C LEU A 138 17.82 -44.54 7.63
N SER A 139 16.61 -44.45 7.08
CA SER A 139 15.56 -43.54 7.53
C SER A 139 14.39 -44.32 8.13
N ALA A 140 13.68 -43.67 9.05
CA ALA A 140 12.40 -44.15 9.55
C ALA A 140 11.29 -43.85 8.52
N PRO A 141 10.19 -44.62 8.51
CA PRO A 141 9.15 -44.45 7.49
C PRO A 141 8.44 -43.09 7.50
N ASP A 142 8.44 -42.38 8.64
CA ASP A 142 7.86 -41.05 8.83
C ASP A 142 8.79 -39.90 8.38
N LYS A 143 10.07 -40.19 8.16
CA LYS A 143 11.12 -39.21 7.79
C LYS A 143 11.70 -39.45 6.40
N VAL A 144 10.99 -40.19 5.56
CA VAL A 144 11.44 -40.54 4.22
C VAL A 144 10.32 -40.40 3.20
N TYR A 145 10.67 -39.93 2.01
CA TYR A 145 9.74 -39.72 0.90
C TYR A 145 10.28 -40.35 -0.38
N LYS A 146 9.41 -40.56 -1.38
CA LYS A 146 9.86 -41.14 -2.66
C LYS A 146 10.62 -40.14 -3.52
N SER A 147 10.12 -38.92 -3.60
CA SER A 147 10.72 -37.88 -4.43
C SER A 147 11.89 -37.19 -3.74
N SER A 148 12.83 -36.70 -4.57
CA SER A 148 13.94 -35.89 -4.08
C SER A 148 13.44 -34.63 -3.39
N ASN A 149 14.02 -34.30 -2.23
CA ASN A 149 13.66 -33.13 -1.45
C ASN A 149 14.85 -32.64 -0.61
N PRO A 150 14.89 -31.33 -0.27
CA PRO A 150 15.98 -30.77 0.53
C PRO A 150 15.81 -30.96 2.05
N LEU A 151 14.69 -31.52 2.52
CA LEU A 151 14.30 -31.50 3.93
C LEU A 151 14.63 -32.80 4.68
N CYS A 152 14.44 -33.94 4.02
CA CYS A 152 14.49 -35.29 4.59
C CYS A 152 15.09 -36.30 3.61
N GLY A 153 15.23 -37.55 4.07
CA GLY A 153 15.76 -38.64 3.25
C GLY A 153 14.84 -38.97 2.07
N THR A 154 15.43 -39.25 0.92
CA THR A 154 14.76 -39.76 -0.29
C THR A 154 15.03 -41.25 -0.42
N LEU A 155 13.99 -42.06 -0.61
CA LEU A 155 14.16 -43.49 -0.81
C LEU A 155 15.03 -43.80 -2.03
N LEU A 156 15.83 -44.86 -1.93
CA LEU A 156 16.56 -45.33 -3.10
C LEU A 156 15.58 -45.85 -4.18
N PRO A 157 15.87 -45.61 -5.48
CA PRO A 157 15.03 -46.13 -6.57
C PRO A 157 14.81 -47.64 -6.49
N ASP A 158 15.85 -48.40 -6.14
CA ASP A 158 15.75 -49.87 -5.98
C ASP A 158 14.81 -50.27 -4.83
N VAL A 159 14.70 -49.45 -3.78
CA VAL A 159 13.78 -49.69 -2.65
C VAL A 159 12.35 -49.42 -3.10
N VAL A 160 12.11 -48.32 -3.81
CA VAL A 160 10.80 -48.00 -4.37
C VAL A 160 10.33 -49.12 -5.30
N GLN A 161 11.17 -49.55 -6.24
CA GLN A 161 10.88 -50.64 -7.17
C GLN A 161 10.61 -51.97 -6.45
N LEU A 162 11.38 -52.28 -5.41
CA LEU A 162 11.18 -53.50 -4.60
C LEU A 162 9.80 -53.51 -3.94
N PHE A 163 9.39 -52.39 -3.35
CA PHE A 163 8.10 -52.28 -2.68
C PHE A 163 6.97 -52.30 -3.69
N GLU A 164 7.00 -51.47 -4.74
CA GLU A 164 5.92 -51.39 -5.74
C GLU A 164 5.68 -52.71 -6.49
N LYS A 165 6.69 -53.57 -6.60
CA LYS A 165 6.54 -54.93 -7.12
C LYS A 165 5.67 -55.85 -6.24
N HIS A 166 5.63 -55.61 -4.93
CA HIS A 166 5.06 -56.55 -3.95
C HIS A 166 3.94 -55.95 -3.08
N LEU A 167 3.90 -54.63 -2.88
CA LEU A 167 2.86 -53.92 -2.15
C LEU A 167 2.77 -52.44 -2.57
N ASN A 168 1.63 -51.81 -2.30
CA ASN A 168 1.53 -50.37 -2.37
C ASN A 168 2.33 -49.75 -1.21
N ILE A 169 3.44 -49.08 -1.52
CA ILE A 169 4.36 -48.47 -0.54
C ILE A 169 3.68 -47.44 0.38
N SER A 170 2.55 -46.86 -0.05
CA SER A 170 1.72 -45.98 0.79
C SER A 170 1.16 -46.71 2.03
N LEU A 171 1.05 -48.05 2.00
CA LEU A 171 0.68 -48.86 3.17
C LEU A 171 1.73 -48.80 4.29
N LEU A 172 2.97 -48.43 3.97
CA LEU A 172 4.02 -48.19 4.97
C LEU A 172 3.92 -46.78 5.58
N GLY A 173 3.01 -45.93 5.09
CA GLY A 173 2.88 -44.52 5.47
C GLY A 173 3.84 -43.60 4.73
N ILE A 174 4.49 -44.08 3.67
CA ILE A 174 5.45 -43.31 2.86
C ILE A 174 4.71 -42.66 1.69
N THR A 175 4.83 -41.35 1.57
CA THR A 175 4.21 -40.55 0.50
C THR A 175 5.22 -40.10 -0.54
N GLU A 176 4.73 -39.59 -1.68
CA GLU A 176 5.58 -39.01 -2.73
C GLU A 176 6.36 -37.79 -2.20
N HIS A 177 5.64 -36.88 -1.54
CA HIS A 177 6.17 -35.65 -0.94
C HIS A 177 5.59 -35.46 0.48
N PRO A 178 6.28 -34.73 1.38
CA PRO A 178 5.68 -34.24 2.62
C PRO A 178 4.49 -33.33 2.32
N THR A 179 3.51 -33.31 3.21
CA THR A 179 2.53 -32.20 3.20
C THR A 179 3.23 -30.90 3.54
N LEU A 180 2.71 -29.76 3.06
CA LEU A 180 3.29 -28.45 3.34
C LEU A 180 3.45 -28.17 4.85
N THR A 181 2.51 -28.67 5.67
CA THR A 181 2.61 -28.55 7.14
C THR A 181 3.76 -29.35 7.72
N GLN A 182 3.90 -30.63 7.33
CA GLN A 182 5.03 -31.47 7.78
C GLN A 182 6.36 -30.91 7.32
N ALA A 183 6.44 -30.46 6.05
CA ALA A 183 7.63 -29.84 5.49
C ALA A 183 8.05 -28.61 6.30
N PHE A 184 7.11 -27.74 6.64
CA PHE A 184 7.40 -26.55 7.44
C PHE A 184 7.79 -26.88 8.88
N ASP A 185 7.16 -27.89 9.50
CA ASP A 185 7.53 -28.34 10.85
C ASP A 185 9.00 -28.83 10.87
N ILE A 186 9.42 -29.59 9.84
CA ILE A 186 10.83 -30.02 9.67
C ILE A 186 11.76 -28.81 9.49
N VAL A 187 11.36 -27.82 8.70
CA VAL A 187 12.15 -26.57 8.51
C VAL A 187 12.36 -25.86 9.84
N MET A 188 11.34 -25.80 10.70
CA MET A 188 11.44 -25.16 12.00
C MET A 188 12.28 -25.96 13.01
N GLU A 189 12.23 -27.29 12.97
CA GLU A 189 13.11 -28.15 13.78
C GLU A 189 14.59 -27.93 13.42
N ARG A 190 14.89 -27.72 12.14
CA ARG A 190 16.26 -27.53 11.60
C ARG A 190 16.53 -26.09 11.16
N LYS A 191 15.93 -25.12 11.85
CA LYS A 191 16.00 -23.69 11.49
C LYS A 191 17.41 -23.16 11.27
N THR A 192 18.40 -23.62 12.04
CA THR A 192 19.80 -23.16 11.97
C THR A 192 20.51 -23.61 10.71
N GLU A 193 20.04 -24.69 10.09
CA GLU A 193 20.63 -25.26 8.87
C GLU A 193 19.87 -24.84 7.62
N LEU A 194 18.54 -24.77 7.70
CA LEU A 194 17.66 -24.57 6.53
C LEU A 194 17.22 -23.11 6.32
N LEU A 195 17.23 -22.28 7.37
CA LEU A 195 16.84 -20.86 7.30
C LEU A 195 18.05 -19.92 7.40
N THR A 196 19.14 -20.29 6.72
CA THR A 196 20.26 -19.37 6.45
C THR A 196 20.00 -18.59 5.16
N ILE A 197 20.68 -17.46 4.95
CA ILE A 197 20.51 -16.65 3.72
C ILE A 197 20.75 -17.49 2.46
N GLU A 198 21.78 -18.36 2.48
CA GLU A 198 22.11 -19.24 1.36
C GLU A 198 21.10 -20.37 1.13
N SER A 199 20.55 -20.94 2.20
CA SER A 199 19.67 -22.12 2.12
C SER A 199 18.18 -21.77 2.00
N ALA A 200 17.79 -20.58 2.42
CA ALA A 200 16.40 -20.13 2.46
C ALA A 200 15.78 -20.06 1.06
N CYS A 201 16.55 -19.63 0.05
CA CYS A 201 16.13 -19.67 -1.36
C CYS A 201 15.65 -21.07 -1.75
N HIS A 202 16.50 -22.09 -1.62
CA HIS A 202 16.15 -23.46 -1.97
C HIS A 202 15.00 -24.02 -1.12
N THR A 203 14.97 -23.68 0.17
CA THR A 203 13.93 -24.15 1.08
C THR A 203 12.56 -23.57 0.72
N PHE A 204 12.46 -22.25 0.51
CA PHE A 204 11.21 -21.58 0.16
C PHE A 204 10.74 -21.95 -1.25
N SER A 205 11.64 -22.08 -2.22
CA SER A 205 11.28 -22.58 -3.56
C SER A 205 10.68 -23.98 -3.50
N TYR A 206 11.25 -24.88 -2.69
CA TYR A 206 10.70 -26.21 -2.48
C TYR A 206 9.31 -26.18 -1.83
N LEU A 207 9.14 -25.36 -0.78
CA LEU A 207 7.83 -25.20 -0.12
C LEU A 207 6.76 -24.64 -1.08
N ASN A 208 7.14 -23.77 -2.02
CA ASN A 208 6.23 -23.25 -3.05
C ASN A 208 5.65 -24.35 -3.94
N GLY A 209 6.42 -25.41 -4.20
CA GLY A 209 6.02 -26.53 -5.05
C GLY A 209 5.13 -27.57 -4.37
N LEU A 210 4.85 -27.44 -3.06
CA LEU A 210 4.03 -28.38 -2.31
C LEU A 210 2.57 -27.98 -2.27
N ASP A 211 1.68 -28.96 -2.43
CA ASP A 211 0.25 -28.78 -2.23
C ASP A 211 -0.11 -28.68 -0.73
N GLY A 212 -1.16 -27.93 -0.42
CA GLY A 212 -1.70 -27.81 0.95
C GLY A 212 -1.72 -26.39 1.52
N LEU A 213 -1.46 -25.37 0.69
CA LEU A 213 -1.70 -23.98 1.06
C LEU A 213 -3.18 -23.76 1.41
N ASN A 214 -3.44 -23.39 2.66
CA ASN A 214 -4.77 -23.05 3.15
C ASN A 214 -4.69 -21.83 4.08
N GLN A 215 -5.84 -21.16 4.30
CA GLN A 215 -5.88 -19.93 5.10
C GLN A 215 -5.47 -20.15 6.57
N VAL A 216 -5.68 -21.35 7.13
CA VAL A 216 -5.30 -21.68 8.52
C VAL A 216 -3.78 -21.74 8.64
N PHE A 217 -3.12 -22.37 7.66
CA PHE A 217 -1.67 -22.49 7.59
C PHE A 217 -1.00 -21.13 7.34
N VAL A 218 -1.52 -20.32 6.42
CA VAL A 218 -1.02 -18.95 6.18
C VAL A 218 -1.12 -18.10 7.45
N LYS A 219 -2.25 -18.15 8.18
CA LYS A 219 -2.40 -17.46 9.48
C LYS A 219 -1.45 -17.98 10.57
N ARG A 220 -1.08 -19.26 10.54
CA ARG A 220 -0.06 -19.81 11.44
C ARG A 220 1.30 -19.21 11.10
N LEU A 221 1.67 -19.19 9.82
CA LEU A 221 2.95 -18.69 9.34
C LEU A 221 3.13 -17.18 9.55
N SER A 222 2.08 -16.38 9.37
CA SER A 222 2.17 -14.92 9.55
C SER A 222 2.61 -14.50 10.97
N ASN A 223 2.42 -15.37 11.96
CA ASN A 223 2.79 -15.13 13.35
C ASN A 223 4.16 -15.71 13.76
N ILE A 224 4.77 -16.54 12.92
CA ILE A 224 6.04 -17.21 13.19
C ILE A 224 7.18 -16.44 12.53
N ALA A 225 8.28 -16.25 13.25
CA ALA A 225 9.49 -15.69 12.70
C ALA A 225 10.34 -16.80 12.05
N PHE A 226 10.47 -16.77 10.73
CA PHE A 226 11.19 -17.80 9.97
C PHE A 226 11.97 -17.27 8.76
N ILE A 227 11.91 -15.95 8.47
CA ILE A 227 12.58 -15.37 7.29
C ILE A 227 13.95 -14.84 7.73
N PRO A 228 15.08 -15.34 7.18
CA PRO A 228 16.39 -14.79 7.52
C PRO A 228 16.59 -13.41 6.89
N LEU A 229 17.38 -12.57 7.56
CA LEU A 229 17.75 -11.24 7.09
C LEU A 229 19.28 -11.08 7.17
N GLU A 230 19.86 -10.40 6.18
CA GLU A 230 21.30 -10.18 6.11
C GLU A 230 21.81 -9.33 7.28
N GLY A 231 22.89 -9.79 7.92
CA GLY A 231 23.47 -9.11 9.10
C GLY A 231 22.70 -9.26 10.40
N VAL A 232 21.55 -9.94 10.42
CA VAL A 232 20.70 -10.14 11.61
C VAL A 232 20.64 -11.62 11.99
N SER A 233 20.99 -11.94 13.24
CA SER A 233 20.99 -13.33 13.74
C SER A 233 19.59 -13.87 14.07
N THR A 234 18.62 -12.98 14.27
CA THR A 234 17.22 -13.33 14.55
C THR A 234 16.41 -13.42 13.26
N LEU A 235 15.58 -14.46 13.17
CA LEU A 235 14.63 -14.61 12.07
C LEU A 235 13.51 -13.56 12.18
N MET A 236 12.98 -13.15 11.04
CA MET A 236 11.95 -12.13 10.91
C MET A 236 10.58 -12.77 10.64
N LYS A 237 9.53 -12.07 11.10
CA LYS A 237 8.14 -12.40 10.77
C LYS A 237 7.80 -11.86 9.38
N PRO A 238 6.85 -12.50 8.66
CA PRO A 238 6.39 -12.03 7.36
C PRO A 238 5.96 -10.56 7.31
N SER A 239 5.41 -10.01 8.41
CA SER A 239 4.97 -8.62 8.45
C SER A 239 6.10 -7.58 8.55
N HIS A 240 7.31 -8.00 8.91
CA HIS A 240 8.44 -7.09 9.22
C HIS A 240 9.49 -7.01 8.10
N VAL A 241 9.28 -7.72 7.00
CA VAL A 241 10.17 -7.77 5.84
C VAL A 241 9.34 -7.61 4.57
N PHE A 242 9.96 -7.12 3.52
CA PHE A 242 9.29 -6.83 2.25
C PHE A 242 10.09 -7.41 1.09
N ILE A 243 9.42 -7.74 -0.02
CA ILE A 243 10.10 -8.28 -1.20
C ILE A 243 10.57 -7.13 -2.07
N LYS A 244 11.87 -7.08 -2.36
CA LYS A 244 12.46 -6.08 -3.24
C LYS A 244 11.81 -6.16 -4.62
N GLN A 245 11.22 -5.06 -5.09
CA GLN A 245 10.80 -4.97 -6.48
C GLN A 245 12.01 -4.64 -7.36
N PRO A 246 12.15 -5.26 -8.53
CA PRO A 246 13.13 -4.83 -9.51
C PRO A 246 12.70 -3.47 -10.07
N VAL A 247 13.15 -2.39 -9.45
CA VAL A 247 12.94 -1.03 -9.96
C VAL A 247 13.97 -0.80 -11.08
N PRO A 248 13.56 -0.39 -12.29
CA PRO A 248 14.50 0.12 -13.28
C PRO A 248 15.11 1.42 -12.74
N SER A 249 16.40 1.36 -12.45
CA SER A 249 17.22 2.42 -11.89
C SER A 249 17.11 3.72 -12.71
N VAL A 250 16.42 4.72 -12.16
CA VAL A 250 16.53 6.12 -12.65
C VAL A 250 17.31 6.99 -11.66
N ASP A 251 17.46 6.62 -10.39
CA ASP A 251 18.40 7.29 -9.47
C ASP A 251 18.85 6.35 -8.33
N GLU A 252 20.03 5.75 -8.44
CA GLU A 252 20.59 4.79 -7.46
C GLU A 252 20.98 5.40 -6.10
N THR A 253 20.61 6.65 -5.79
CA THR A 253 21.18 7.38 -4.64
C THR A 253 20.27 7.50 -3.41
N ILE A 254 18.99 7.13 -3.48
CA ILE A 254 17.99 7.38 -2.40
C ILE A 254 17.38 6.09 -1.80
N ASP A 255 17.68 4.91 -2.33
CA ASP A 255 16.91 3.69 -2.04
C ASP A 255 17.37 2.82 -0.85
N ASP A 256 18.45 3.19 -0.15
CA ASP A 256 18.90 2.42 1.02
C ASP A 256 18.03 2.71 2.26
N THR A 257 16.88 2.06 2.31
CA THR A 257 15.94 2.05 3.44
C THR A 257 16.31 1.01 4.51
N SER A 258 17.44 0.32 4.34
CA SER A 258 17.87 -0.79 5.19
C SER A 258 17.95 -0.38 6.66
N GLY A 259 17.41 -1.22 7.55
CA GLY A 259 17.32 -0.96 8.98
C GLY A 259 16.09 -0.15 9.40
N LEU A 260 15.40 0.54 8.47
CA LEU A 260 14.07 1.09 8.72
C LEU A 260 13.00 0.18 8.10
N ILE A 261 13.14 -0.09 6.79
CA ILE A 261 12.31 -1.02 6.03
C ILE A 261 13.24 -2.06 5.43
N ASP A 262 13.12 -3.31 5.89
CA ASP A 262 14.02 -4.38 5.45
C ASP A 262 13.45 -5.11 4.25
N TYR A 263 14.23 -5.14 3.18
CA TYR A 263 13.89 -5.85 1.96
C TYR A 263 14.67 -7.16 1.84
N VAL A 264 14.00 -8.20 1.36
CA VAL A 264 14.58 -9.51 1.08
C VAL A 264 14.33 -9.89 -0.37
N ASP A 265 15.25 -10.66 -0.93
CA ASP A 265 15.11 -11.28 -2.24
C ASP A 265 15.74 -12.67 -2.22
N PHE A 266 14.92 -13.70 -2.38
CA PHE A 266 15.35 -15.10 -2.44
C PHE A 266 15.16 -15.71 -3.83
N GLY A 267 14.95 -14.89 -4.87
CA GLY A 267 14.62 -15.34 -6.21
C GLY A 267 13.11 -15.59 -6.42
N THR A 268 12.73 -15.83 -7.67
CA THR A 268 11.33 -15.79 -8.13
C THR A 268 10.41 -16.77 -7.42
N GLU A 269 10.79 -18.06 -7.34
CA GLU A 269 9.96 -19.12 -6.75
C GLU A 269 9.83 -18.98 -5.23
N ALA A 270 10.94 -18.69 -4.54
CA ALA A 270 10.97 -18.47 -3.10
C ALA A 270 10.17 -17.23 -2.71
N ASN A 271 10.30 -16.13 -3.46
CA ASN A 271 9.54 -14.91 -3.25
C ASN A 271 8.05 -15.15 -3.50
N ALA A 272 7.68 -15.97 -4.49
CA ALA A 272 6.28 -16.35 -4.71
C ALA A 272 5.68 -17.05 -3.49
N PHE A 273 6.43 -17.97 -2.85
CA PHE A 273 5.99 -18.57 -1.59
C PHE A 273 5.81 -17.51 -0.50
N LEU A 274 6.78 -16.62 -0.30
CA LEU A 274 6.68 -15.56 0.72
C LEU A 274 5.49 -14.63 0.49
N LEU A 275 5.17 -14.28 -0.77
CA LEU A 275 3.96 -13.52 -1.12
C LEU A 275 2.69 -14.28 -0.73
N THR A 276 2.63 -15.60 -0.99
CA THR A 276 1.46 -16.42 -0.60
C THR A 276 1.29 -16.51 0.92
N VAL A 277 2.38 -16.42 1.68
CA VAL A 277 2.38 -16.39 3.16
C VAL A 277 1.96 -15.01 3.70
N GLY A 278 1.98 -13.96 2.87
CA GLY A 278 1.54 -12.61 3.21
C GLY A 278 2.68 -11.60 3.41
N VAL A 279 3.90 -11.90 2.97
CA VAL A 279 4.95 -10.89 2.80
C VAL A 279 4.52 -9.95 1.66
N LEU A 280 4.69 -8.64 1.84
CA LEU A 280 4.27 -7.64 0.85
C LEU A 280 5.49 -7.07 0.11
N HIS A 281 5.25 -6.38 -1.01
CA HIS A 281 6.30 -5.61 -1.70
C HIS A 281 6.63 -4.29 -1.00
N SER A 282 5.68 -3.73 -0.26
CA SER A 282 5.85 -2.48 0.47
C SER A 282 5.01 -2.50 1.75
N PRO A 283 5.45 -1.79 2.80
CA PRO A 283 4.67 -1.65 4.02
C PRO A 283 3.36 -0.93 3.71
N SER A 284 2.27 -1.42 4.31
CA SER A 284 1.04 -0.63 4.41
C SER A 284 1.31 0.63 5.23
N ILE A 285 0.47 1.64 5.07
CA ILE A 285 0.60 2.92 5.79
C ILE A 285 0.56 2.71 7.32
N GLN A 286 -0.28 1.78 7.79
CA GLN A 286 -0.33 1.39 9.20
C GLN A 286 1.00 0.76 9.65
N MET A 287 1.54 -0.18 8.87
CA MET A 287 2.80 -0.83 9.18
C MET A 287 3.97 0.15 9.13
N LEU A 288 3.99 1.06 8.15
CA LEU A 288 5.00 2.11 8.04
C LEU A 288 5.01 3.00 9.29
N ALA A 289 3.84 3.40 9.77
CA ALA A 289 3.70 4.16 11.01
C ALA A 289 4.24 3.39 12.22
N GLU A 290 3.93 2.09 12.32
CA GLU A 290 4.45 1.22 13.38
C GLU A 290 5.97 1.05 13.32
N LEU A 291 6.54 0.85 12.12
CA LEU A 291 7.98 0.73 11.90
C LEU A 291 8.73 2.02 12.26
N LEU A 292 8.20 3.19 11.89
CA LEU A 292 8.79 4.49 12.26
C LEU A 292 8.85 4.68 13.77
N VAL A 293 7.83 4.23 14.50
CA VAL A 293 7.81 4.30 15.97
C VAL A 293 8.78 3.29 16.59
N GLU A 294 8.79 2.05 16.10
CA GLU A 294 9.55 0.95 16.71
C GLU A 294 11.05 0.99 16.41
N ARG A 295 11.42 1.35 15.17
CA ARG A 295 12.80 1.18 14.68
C ARG A 295 13.63 2.46 14.61
N GLN A 296 13.05 3.63 14.85
CA GLN A 296 13.78 4.90 14.73
C GLN A 296 15.05 4.95 15.59
N GLU A 297 15.00 4.44 16.83
CA GLU A 297 16.14 4.44 17.74
C GLU A 297 17.30 3.59 17.19
N THR A 298 17.01 2.36 16.77
CA THR A 298 17.99 1.48 16.13
C THR A 298 18.52 2.05 14.82
N TYR A 299 17.65 2.66 14.01
CA TYR A 299 18.02 3.22 12.72
C TYR A 299 19.05 4.35 12.83
N PHE A 300 18.93 5.20 13.87
CA PHE A 300 19.87 6.30 14.14
C PHE A 300 21.03 5.95 15.10
N SER A 301 21.03 4.78 15.76
CA SER A 301 22.04 4.41 16.78
C SER A 301 23.46 4.16 16.24
N ASN A 302 23.59 3.65 15.02
CA ASN A 302 24.88 3.19 14.46
C ASN A 302 25.57 4.22 13.54
N LEU A 303 25.46 5.52 13.85
CA LEU A 303 25.96 6.59 12.97
C LEU A 303 27.33 7.11 13.45
N THR A 304 28.35 6.95 12.61
CA THR A 304 29.73 7.40 12.87
C THR A 304 30.15 8.63 12.06
N ASN A 305 29.51 8.90 10.91
CA ASN A 305 29.88 9.98 9.98
C ASN A 305 28.67 10.88 9.63
N ASP A 306 28.90 12.20 9.50
CA ASP A 306 27.86 13.19 9.16
C ASP A 306 27.15 12.90 7.81
N VAL A 307 27.87 12.36 6.82
CA VAL A 307 27.31 12.05 5.49
C VAL A 307 26.26 10.93 5.56
N ASP A 308 26.45 9.95 6.45
CA ASP A 308 25.51 8.84 6.61
C ASP A 308 24.25 9.28 7.38
N ILE A 309 24.41 10.24 8.31
CA ILE A 309 23.30 10.88 9.02
C ILE A 309 22.39 11.59 8.02
N ASP A 310 22.94 12.42 7.12
CA ASP A 310 22.16 13.16 6.13
C ASP A 310 21.40 12.25 5.17
N LYS A 311 22.02 11.16 4.70
CA LYS A 311 21.35 10.16 3.85
C LYS A 311 20.18 9.51 4.59
N LYS A 312 20.41 9.03 5.83
CA LYS A 312 19.36 8.40 6.63
C LYS A 312 18.21 9.36 6.94
N LEU A 313 18.49 10.63 7.20
CA LEU A 313 17.49 11.66 7.43
C LEU A 313 16.64 11.95 6.19
N ARG A 314 17.26 11.96 4.99
CA ARG A 314 16.50 12.10 3.73
C ARG A 314 15.51 10.95 3.57
N VAL A 315 15.97 9.71 3.72
CA VAL A 315 15.12 8.51 3.64
C VAL A 315 14.00 8.55 4.68
N TYR A 316 14.32 8.93 5.93
CA TYR A 316 13.33 9.06 7.00
C TYR A 316 12.29 10.14 6.68
N LYS A 317 12.71 11.29 6.15
CA LYS A 317 11.81 12.37 5.70
C LYS A 317 10.88 11.89 4.58
N GLU A 318 11.38 11.14 3.61
CA GLU A 318 10.55 10.60 2.53
C GLU A 318 9.53 9.56 3.05
N CYS A 319 9.89 8.74 4.04
CA CYS A 319 8.93 7.87 4.72
C CYS A 319 7.84 8.65 5.45
N LEU A 320 8.21 9.73 6.14
CA LEU A 320 7.25 10.61 6.81
C LEU A 320 6.33 11.33 5.82
N LYS A 321 6.83 11.76 4.65
CA LYS A 321 5.99 12.34 3.60
C LYS A 321 5.00 11.34 3.04
N LYS A 322 5.44 10.11 2.74
CA LYS A 322 4.55 9.02 2.33
C LYS A 322 3.44 8.79 3.36
N LEU A 323 3.80 8.81 4.64
CA LEU A 323 2.83 8.74 5.73
C LEU A 323 1.87 9.94 5.75
N ALA A 324 2.39 11.16 5.59
CA ALA A 324 1.59 12.40 5.59
C ALA A 324 0.61 12.47 4.43
N ILE A 325 1.05 12.19 3.20
CA ILE A 325 0.19 12.15 2.01
C ILE A 325 -0.92 11.12 2.22
N ALA A 326 -0.57 9.90 2.63
CA ALA A 326 -1.54 8.85 2.85
C ALA A 326 -2.51 9.15 4.00
N SER A 327 -2.08 9.87 5.04
CA SER A 327 -2.91 10.22 6.20
C SER A 327 -4.16 11.04 5.83
N THR A 328 -4.17 11.69 4.67
CA THR A 328 -5.33 12.44 4.16
C THR A 328 -6.46 11.51 3.68
N HIS A 329 -6.12 10.29 3.28
CA HIS A 329 -7.03 9.31 2.68
C HIS A 329 -7.26 8.08 3.57
N THR A 330 -6.39 7.82 4.54
CA THR A 330 -6.37 6.61 5.37
C THR A 330 -6.86 6.90 6.80
N PRO A 331 -8.16 6.71 7.11
CA PRO A 331 -8.71 6.98 8.44
C PRO A 331 -8.17 6.04 9.54
N GLU A 332 -7.53 4.93 9.16
CA GLU A 332 -6.96 3.94 10.09
C GLU A 332 -5.89 4.54 11.02
N LEU A 333 -5.11 5.53 10.56
CA LEU A 333 -4.08 6.18 11.39
C LEU A 333 -4.66 6.89 12.62
N TYR A 334 -5.92 7.33 12.54
CA TYR A 334 -6.60 8.05 13.62
C TYR A 334 -7.47 7.13 14.49
N ARG A 335 -7.45 5.82 14.25
CA ARG A 335 -8.15 4.84 15.11
C ARG A 335 -7.21 4.33 16.20
N ASN A 336 -7.81 4.01 17.35
CA ASN A 336 -7.10 3.30 18.42
C ASN A 336 -6.90 1.82 18.03
N PRO A 337 -5.76 1.20 18.41
CA PRO A 337 -4.73 1.70 19.33
C PRO A 337 -3.63 2.57 18.69
N LEU A 338 -3.53 2.62 17.36
CA LEU A 338 -2.41 3.27 16.66
C LEU A 338 -2.33 4.78 16.93
N LYS A 339 -3.47 5.50 16.92
CA LYS A 339 -3.49 6.93 17.24
C LYS A 339 -2.84 7.24 18.59
N THR A 340 -3.18 6.46 19.61
CA THR A 340 -2.64 6.64 20.96
C THR A 340 -1.13 6.39 21.00
N ARG A 341 -0.63 5.42 20.23
CA ARG A 341 0.82 5.20 20.09
C ARG A 341 1.50 6.37 19.40
N LEU A 342 0.97 6.81 18.25
CA LEU A 342 1.53 7.93 17.49
C LEU A 342 1.54 9.24 18.28
N THR A 343 0.55 9.51 19.12
CA THR A 343 0.56 10.72 19.97
C THR A 343 1.61 10.66 21.10
N ASN A 344 1.91 9.48 21.64
CA ASN A 344 2.72 9.34 22.86
C ASN A 344 4.18 8.95 22.62
N GLU A 345 4.50 8.39 21.45
CA GLU A 345 5.83 7.90 21.09
C GLU A 345 6.61 8.90 20.23
N ARG A 346 7.92 8.71 20.14
CA ARG A 346 8.83 9.54 19.33
C ARG A 346 8.89 9.01 17.90
N TRP A 347 8.58 9.87 16.93
CA TRP A 347 8.70 9.57 15.51
C TRP A 347 8.74 10.83 14.63
N CYS A 348 8.32 11.99 15.14
CA CYS A 348 8.36 13.25 14.42
C CYS A 348 9.82 13.71 14.26
N LEU A 349 10.24 13.91 13.01
CA LEU A 349 11.48 14.62 12.71
C LEU A 349 11.28 16.11 12.93
N GLY A 350 12.13 16.73 13.75
CA GLY A 350 12.19 18.17 13.96
C GLY A 350 13.62 18.70 13.95
N PHE A 351 13.76 20.01 13.83
CA PHE A 351 15.03 20.72 13.73
C PHE A 351 15.14 21.76 14.83
N GLN A 352 16.27 21.80 15.53
CA GLN A 352 16.56 22.77 16.58
C GLN A 352 17.75 23.63 16.20
N LEU A 353 17.61 24.96 16.26
CA LEU A 353 18.70 25.89 15.95
C LEU A 353 19.76 25.88 17.08
N ASN A 354 21.04 25.77 16.73
CA ASN A 354 22.14 25.92 17.70
C ASN A 354 22.57 27.38 17.87
N ASN A 355 22.91 27.77 19.09
CA ASN A 355 23.35 29.12 19.46
C ASN A 355 24.60 29.58 18.68
N ASP A 356 25.56 28.68 18.42
CA ASP A 356 26.91 29.08 18.01
C ASP A 356 27.13 29.08 16.48
N ASN A 357 26.41 28.22 15.73
CA ASN A 357 26.74 27.93 14.32
C ASN A 357 25.62 28.24 13.32
N LYS A 358 24.46 28.75 13.76
CA LYS A 358 23.24 28.91 12.92
C LYS A 358 22.81 27.63 12.16
N LYS A 359 23.42 26.48 12.43
CA LYS A 359 23.07 25.17 11.87
C LYS A 359 22.01 24.52 12.75
N SER A 360 20.98 23.99 12.11
CA SER A 360 19.92 23.26 12.79
C SER A 360 20.32 21.81 13.00
N THR A 361 20.16 21.30 14.23
CA THR A 361 20.37 19.88 14.55
C THR A 361 19.06 19.11 14.42
N PRO A 362 19.03 18.00 13.67
CA PRO A 362 17.86 17.13 13.56
C PRO A 362 17.64 16.34 14.85
N ARG A 363 16.37 16.16 15.24
CA ARG A 363 15.95 15.38 16.41
C ARG A 363 14.66 14.62 16.10
N ILE A 364 14.54 13.40 16.61
CA ILE A 364 13.29 12.63 16.59
C ILE A 364 12.61 12.81 17.94
N VAL A 365 11.40 13.37 17.93
CA VAL A 365 10.65 13.78 19.13
C VAL A 365 9.20 13.35 19.06
N LYS A 366 8.47 13.55 20.16
CA LYS A 366 7.02 13.33 20.21
C LYS A 366 6.28 14.45 19.47
N PRO A 367 5.08 14.20 18.94
CA PRO A 367 4.25 15.25 18.34
C PRO A 367 3.96 16.43 19.29
N THR A 368 3.89 16.21 20.61
CA THR A 368 3.65 17.28 21.59
C THR A 368 4.88 18.14 21.91
N GLU A 369 6.07 17.71 21.48
CA GLU A 369 7.35 18.39 21.73
C GLU A 369 7.83 19.18 20.51
N ILE A 370 7.12 19.08 19.37
CA ILE A 370 7.43 19.78 18.12
C ILE A 370 6.47 20.94 17.89
N TYR A 371 7.02 22.02 17.36
CA TYR A 371 6.28 23.26 17.08
C TYR A 371 6.21 23.52 15.58
N LEU A 372 5.09 24.08 15.13
CA LEU A 372 4.87 24.48 13.74
C LEU A 372 5.28 25.96 13.59
N ASP A 373 6.17 26.25 12.64
CA ASP A 373 6.76 27.59 12.49
C ASP A 373 5.83 28.51 11.70
N ASP A 374 5.04 29.30 12.42
CA ASP A 374 4.31 30.47 11.93
C ASP A 374 4.82 31.78 12.54
N TYR A 375 5.91 31.71 13.31
CA TYR A 375 6.51 32.88 13.95
C TYR A 375 8.03 32.71 14.09
N HIS A 376 8.73 32.96 12.99
CA HIS A 376 10.16 32.67 12.87
C HIS A 376 11.04 33.40 13.89
N GLN A 377 10.62 34.61 14.33
CA GLN A 377 11.33 35.35 15.37
C GLN A 377 11.42 34.57 16.69
N CYS A 378 10.40 33.77 17.02
CA CYS A 378 10.45 32.88 18.18
C CYS A 378 11.49 31.77 17.99
N VAL A 379 11.64 31.25 16.77
CA VAL A 379 12.65 30.24 16.43
C VAL A 379 14.06 30.78 16.66
N LEU A 380 14.32 32.01 16.20
CA LEU A 380 15.60 32.70 16.38
C LEU A 380 15.89 33.08 17.83
N THR A 381 14.86 33.31 18.64
CA THR A 381 15.01 33.80 20.01
C THR A 381 15.12 32.66 21.01
N HIS A 382 14.22 31.68 20.93
CA HIS A 382 14.06 30.63 21.95
C HIS A 382 14.54 29.25 21.50
N HIS A 383 14.85 29.08 20.21
CA HIS A 383 15.33 27.83 19.63
C HIS A 383 14.49 26.58 20.00
N PRO A 384 13.15 26.63 19.84
CA PRO A 384 12.30 25.44 19.94
C PRO A 384 12.64 24.41 18.84
N ILE A 385 12.16 23.19 19.01
CA ILE A 385 12.25 22.14 17.99
C ILE A 385 11.10 22.35 17.02
N CYS A 386 11.41 22.73 15.78
CA CYS A 386 10.40 23.04 14.76
C CYS A 386 10.25 21.91 13.74
N SER A 387 9.07 21.81 13.14
CA SER A 387 8.83 20.90 12.01
C SER A 387 9.70 21.27 10.80
N PRO A 388 9.98 20.31 9.90
CA PRO A 388 10.58 20.62 8.61
C PRO A 388 9.66 21.54 7.81
N ASN A 389 10.23 22.39 6.94
CA ASN A 389 9.44 23.23 6.04
C ASN A 389 8.82 22.37 4.92
N ASP A 390 7.72 21.71 5.26
CA ASP A 390 7.00 20.76 4.41
C ASP A 390 5.50 20.79 4.77
N PRO A 391 4.62 21.30 3.87
CA PRO A 391 3.20 21.49 4.18
C PRO A 391 2.46 20.21 4.57
N GLU A 392 2.86 19.07 4.00
CA GLU A 392 2.22 17.77 4.24
C GLU A 392 2.54 17.29 5.66
N LEU A 393 3.81 17.40 6.06
CA LEU A 393 4.26 17.06 7.41
C LEU A 393 3.65 17.98 8.46
N THR A 394 3.54 19.28 8.18
CA THR A 394 2.91 20.26 9.08
C THR A 394 1.47 19.86 9.42
N LYS A 395 0.67 19.52 8.40
CA LYS A 395 -0.72 19.04 8.59
C LYS A 395 -0.77 17.74 9.41
N LEU A 396 0.10 16.78 9.10
CA LEU A 396 0.18 15.52 9.83
C LEU A 396 0.52 15.75 11.31
N TYR A 397 1.55 16.54 11.58
CA TYR A 397 2.01 16.80 12.96
C TYR A 397 0.95 17.54 13.78
N GLU A 398 0.26 18.51 13.19
CA GLU A 398 -0.86 19.22 13.81
C GLU A 398 -1.94 18.24 14.31
N GLN A 399 -2.31 17.26 13.49
CA GLN A 399 -3.35 16.27 13.83
C GLN A 399 -2.97 15.34 15.00
N PHE A 400 -1.67 15.13 15.24
CA PHE A 400 -1.17 14.29 16.32
C PHE A 400 -0.75 15.05 17.57
N GLY A 401 -0.86 16.39 17.59
CA GLY A 401 -0.72 17.23 18.78
C GLY A 401 0.36 18.30 18.73
N ALA A 402 0.99 18.54 17.58
CA ALA A 402 1.92 19.67 17.42
C ALA A 402 1.19 21.01 17.54
N GLN A 403 1.89 22.01 18.09
CA GLN A 403 1.32 23.32 18.35
C GLN A 403 1.97 24.38 17.47
N TRP A 404 1.16 25.29 16.93
CA TRP A 404 1.62 26.52 16.28
C TRP A 404 2.35 27.42 17.28
N LEU A 405 3.48 28.00 16.88
CA LEU A 405 4.28 28.87 17.75
C LEU A 405 3.48 30.09 18.19
N SER A 406 2.67 30.69 17.33
CA SER A 406 1.82 31.84 17.67
C SER A 406 0.90 31.57 18.88
N ASN A 407 0.40 30.35 19.05
CA ASN A 407 -0.45 29.95 20.18
C ASN A 407 0.34 29.79 21.49
N CYS A 408 1.64 29.55 21.39
CA CYS A 408 2.52 29.27 22.54
C CYS A 408 3.35 30.49 22.96
N VAL A 409 3.28 31.58 22.20
CA VAL A 409 4.12 32.77 22.38
C VAL A 409 3.26 33.97 22.76
N LYS A 410 3.62 34.62 23.86
CA LYS A 410 3.09 35.92 24.24
C LYS A 410 4.13 37.00 23.91
N ARG A 411 3.68 38.02 23.20
CA ARG A 411 4.48 39.18 22.83
C ARG A 411 3.98 40.41 23.58
N ASP A 412 4.88 41.06 24.30
CA ASP A 412 4.60 42.28 25.07
C ASP A 412 5.59 43.36 24.62
N LEU A 413 5.08 44.42 24.00
CA LEU A 413 5.89 45.55 23.54
C LEU A 413 5.81 46.67 24.54
N LYS A 414 6.96 47.22 24.93
CA LYS A 414 7.05 48.36 25.85
C LYS A 414 7.94 49.42 25.26
N HIS A 415 7.38 50.60 25.05
CA HIS A 415 8.14 51.78 24.67
C HIS A 415 8.69 52.52 25.91
N THR A 416 9.78 53.24 25.72
CA THR A 416 10.42 54.07 26.75
C THR A 416 10.73 55.45 26.20
N GLY A 417 10.58 56.46 27.04
CA GLY A 417 10.66 57.88 26.63
C GLY A 417 9.28 58.50 26.42
N LYS A 418 9.24 59.84 26.38
CA LYS A 418 8.01 60.60 26.16
C LYS A 418 7.63 60.52 24.67
N PRO A 419 6.39 60.14 24.32
CA PRO A 419 5.91 60.19 22.94
C PRO A 419 5.97 61.61 22.39
N GLU A 420 6.63 61.79 21.24
CA GLU A 420 6.75 63.08 20.55
C GLU A 420 6.13 63.02 19.15
N ALA A 421 5.29 64.01 18.83
CA ALA A 421 4.73 64.18 17.50
C ALA A 421 5.68 65.04 16.65
N THR A 422 6.65 64.39 16.00
CA THR A 422 7.63 65.02 15.11
C THR A 422 7.10 65.13 13.68
N ASP A 423 7.75 65.90 12.81
CA ASP A 423 7.34 66.00 11.40
C ASP A 423 7.41 64.64 10.70
N LYS A 424 8.42 63.81 11.01
CA LYS A 424 8.51 62.41 10.55
C LYS A 424 7.31 61.57 10.96
N SER A 425 6.80 61.74 12.19
CA SER A 425 5.63 61.02 12.66
C SER A 425 4.37 61.40 11.89
N LYS A 426 4.23 62.68 11.51
CA LYS A 426 3.11 63.16 10.70
C LYS A 426 3.20 62.63 9.26
N ASP A 427 4.40 62.69 8.66
CA ASP A 427 4.65 62.17 7.31
C ASP A 427 4.34 60.66 7.24
N LEU A 428 4.79 59.89 8.23
CA LEU A 428 4.50 58.45 8.31
C LEU A 428 3.00 58.18 8.50
N ARG A 429 2.30 58.98 9.32
CA ARG A 429 0.85 58.86 9.49
C ARG A 429 0.10 59.09 8.17
N GLU A 430 0.46 60.13 7.42
CA GLU A 430 -0.13 60.43 6.12
C GLU A 430 0.20 59.37 5.07
N LEU A 431 1.43 58.85 5.09
CA LEU A 431 1.86 57.73 4.25
C LEU A 431 1.03 56.48 4.52
N ILE A 432 0.85 56.08 5.78
CA ILE A 432 0.04 54.91 6.12
C ILE A 432 -1.41 55.18 5.69
N ARG A 433 -2.00 56.30 6.09
CA ARG A 433 -3.42 56.64 5.82
C ARG A 433 -3.75 56.69 4.34
N SER A 434 -2.89 57.28 3.51
CA SER A 434 -3.08 57.36 2.06
C SER A 434 -2.98 55.98 1.37
N ARG A 435 -2.40 54.98 2.05
CA ARG A 435 -2.17 53.65 1.48
C ARG A 435 -3.02 52.55 2.12
N LEU A 436 -3.61 52.77 3.30
CA LEU A 436 -4.38 51.79 4.07
C LEU A 436 -5.38 50.98 3.23
N HIS A 437 -6.13 51.64 2.35
CA HIS A 437 -7.15 50.98 1.55
C HIS A 437 -6.53 49.94 0.59
N PHE A 438 -5.48 50.28 -0.15
CA PHE A 438 -4.83 49.30 -1.03
C PHE A 438 -3.84 48.39 -0.30
N LEU A 439 -3.44 48.69 0.95
CA LEU A 439 -2.66 47.77 1.79
C LEU A 439 -3.48 46.57 2.26
N PHE A 440 -4.81 46.70 2.42
CA PHE A 440 -5.64 45.65 3.02
C PHE A 440 -6.87 45.25 2.19
N VAL A 441 -7.49 46.18 1.44
CA VAL A 441 -8.76 45.94 0.71
C VAL A 441 -8.52 45.46 -0.73
N ASN A 442 -7.57 46.07 -1.46
CA ASN A 442 -7.27 45.70 -2.85
C ASN A 442 -6.21 44.59 -2.97
N ASN A 443 -6.05 43.78 -1.92
CA ASN A 443 -5.04 42.76 -1.88
C ASN A 443 -5.61 41.41 -2.33
N ARG A 444 -5.07 40.88 -3.45
CA ARG A 444 -5.28 39.49 -3.91
C ARG A 444 -4.67 38.44 -2.95
N LEU A 445 -4.48 38.78 -1.68
CA LEU A 445 -3.97 37.91 -0.62
C LEU A 445 -5.19 37.23 0.01
N GLU A 446 -5.09 35.92 0.28
CA GLU A 446 -6.14 35.03 0.78
C GLU A 446 -7.03 35.57 1.94
N PRO A 447 -8.23 34.99 2.15
CA PRO A 447 -9.50 35.71 2.12
C PRO A 447 -9.71 36.69 3.29
N LEU A 448 -10.42 37.77 2.95
CA LEU A 448 -11.05 38.78 3.84
C LEU A 448 -11.76 38.21 5.09
N ALA A 449 -11.97 36.89 5.18
CA ALA A 449 -12.58 36.20 6.32
C ALA A 449 -11.77 36.29 7.64
N SER A 450 -10.49 36.67 7.60
CA SER A 450 -9.63 36.78 8.79
C SER A 450 -9.34 38.22 9.25
N LEU A 451 -9.90 39.21 8.56
CA LEU A 451 -9.71 40.63 8.85
C LEU A 451 -10.67 41.08 9.95
N HIS A 452 -10.15 41.69 11.00
CA HIS A 452 -10.97 42.33 12.03
C HIS A 452 -11.46 43.69 11.51
N GLU A 453 -12.68 43.74 10.96
CA GLU A 453 -13.28 44.97 10.40
C GLU A 453 -13.27 46.13 11.40
N GLU A 454 -13.52 45.87 12.69
CA GLU A 454 -13.47 46.88 13.74
C GLU A 454 -12.07 47.47 13.94
N HIS A 455 -11.03 46.62 13.94
CA HIS A 455 -9.63 47.07 14.07
C HIS A 455 -9.18 47.82 12.81
N PHE A 456 -9.57 47.35 11.63
CA PHE A 456 -9.28 48.05 10.37
C PHE A 456 -9.96 49.42 10.33
N GLN A 457 -11.22 49.52 10.76
CA GLN A 457 -11.94 50.79 10.84
C GLN A 457 -11.31 51.73 11.87
N SER A 458 -10.87 51.20 13.01
CA SER A 458 -10.14 51.95 14.04
C SER A 458 -8.81 52.49 13.51
N LEU A 459 -8.09 51.70 12.71
CA LEU A 459 -6.87 52.13 12.04
C LEU A 459 -7.11 53.23 10.99
N CYS A 460 -8.24 53.19 10.29
CA CYS A 460 -8.61 54.21 9.30
C CYS A 460 -9.01 55.55 9.96
N THR A 461 -9.65 55.50 11.13
CA THR A 461 -10.27 56.66 11.77
C THR A 461 -9.39 57.30 12.85
N ASN A 462 -8.73 56.48 13.68
CA ASN A 462 -8.12 56.90 14.94
C ASN A 462 -6.59 56.62 15.02
N LEU A 463 -5.90 56.50 13.88
CA LEU A 463 -4.45 56.28 13.86
C LEU A 463 -3.66 57.55 14.21
N SER A 464 -2.89 57.46 15.28
CA SER A 464 -1.85 58.42 15.66
C SER A 464 -0.47 57.78 15.58
N VAL A 465 0.55 58.58 15.27
CA VAL A 465 1.92 58.10 15.15
C VAL A 465 2.83 58.97 16.01
N TYR A 466 3.71 58.33 16.79
CA TYR A 466 4.60 58.98 17.74
C TYR A 466 6.02 58.45 17.65
N GLU A 467 6.99 59.32 17.95
CA GLU A 467 8.41 58.96 18.00
C GLU A 467 8.86 58.78 19.47
N VAL A 468 9.59 57.70 19.76
CA VAL A 468 10.03 57.31 21.13
C VAL A 468 11.51 56.91 21.18
N ASN A 469 12.15 56.98 22.35
CA ASN A 469 13.60 56.75 22.47
C ASN A 469 14.00 55.30 22.18
N ASN A 470 13.24 54.33 22.71
CA ASN A 470 13.51 52.92 22.53
C ASN A 470 12.25 52.08 22.73
N ILE A 471 12.16 50.96 22.00
CA ILE A 471 11.07 50.01 22.09
C ILE A 471 11.68 48.63 22.38
N LYS A 472 11.20 47.97 23.43
CA LYS A 472 11.60 46.62 23.81
C LYS A 472 10.45 45.66 23.59
N CYS A 473 10.73 44.57 22.90
CA CYS A 473 9.84 43.44 22.76
C CYS A 473 10.24 42.38 23.80
N GLN A 474 9.30 42.02 24.67
CA GLN A 474 9.41 40.87 25.56
C GLN A 474 8.65 39.70 24.95
N LEU A 475 9.39 38.66 24.55
CA LEU A 475 8.87 37.46 23.97
C LEU A 475 8.87 36.34 25.01
N THR A 476 7.68 35.92 25.42
CA THR A 476 7.47 34.87 26.43
C THR A 476 6.94 33.62 25.73
N PHE A 477 7.80 32.62 25.58
CA PHE A 477 7.46 31.33 24.99
C PHE A 477 7.11 30.32 26.08
N GLN A 478 5.93 29.71 25.99
CA GLN A 478 5.50 28.62 26.85
C GLN A 478 5.77 27.30 26.15
N ASN A 479 6.82 26.61 26.60
CA ASN A 479 7.04 25.21 26.23
C ASN A 479 6.27 24.30 27.20
N SER A 480 5.98 23.07 26.78
CA SER A 480 5.40 21.96 27.57
C SER A 480 5.94 21.81 29.00
N THR A 481 7.18 22.25 29.27
CA THR A 481 7.82 22.11 30.59
C THR A 481 8.25 23.42 31.24
N LYS A 482 8.38 24.53 30.50
CA LYS A 482 8.98 25.79 31.00
C LYS A 482 8.46 27.01 30.26
N THR A 483 8.32 28.12 30.97
CA THR A 483 8.10 29.45 30.39
C THR A 483 9.45 30.15 30.24
N LEU A 484 9.80 30.57 29.03
CA LEU A 484 11.06 31.24 28.69
C LEU A 484 10.75 32.68 28.24
N GLY A 485 11.33 33.66 28.92
CA GLY A 485 11.23 35.08 28.55
C GLY A 485 12.55 35.60 28.02
N LYS A 486 12.55 36.23 26.85
CA LYS A 486 13.71 36.97 26.31
C LYS A 486 13.27 38.34 25.84
N GLN A 487 14.14 39.33 25.99
CA GLN A 487 13.91 40.70 25.53
C GLN A 487 14.86 41.05 24.39
N PHE A 488 14.34 41.74 23.38
CA PHE A 488 15.13 42.30 22.28
C PHE A 488 14.59 43.69 21.89
N GLY A 489 15.42 44.48 21.22
CA GLY A 489 14.99 45.79 20.69
C GLY A 489 14.06 45.59 19.50
N SER A 490 13.00 46.38 19.41
CA SER A 490 12.14 46.49 18.23
C SER A 490 12.14 47.94 17.73
N SER A 491 11.83 48.16 16.46
CA SER A 491 11.77 49.51 15.90
C SER A 491 10.36 50.12 15.97
N CYS A 492 9.33 49.29 16.17
CA CYS A 492 7.93 49.69 16.12
C CYS A 492 7.09 48.99 17.23
N ALA A 493 6.05 49.66 17.72
CA ALA A 493 5.01 49.10 18.56
C ALA A 493 3.66 49.73 18.26
N LEU A 494 2.59 48.96 18.38
CA LEU A 494 1.23 49.46 18.21
C LEU A 494 0.41 49.17 19.47
N GLU A 495 -0.22 50.20 20.01
CA GLU A 495 -1.11 50.11 21.17
C GLU A 495 -2.49 50.67 20.82
N GLN A 496 -3.54 49.99 21.30
CA GLN A 496 -4.91 50.46 21.14
C GLN A 496 -5.49 50.85 22.51
N THR A 497 -6.02 52.06 22.59
CA THR A 497 -6.89 52.51 23.68
C THR A 497 -8.33 52.62 23.18
N GLU A 498 -9.29 52.93 24.06
CA GLU A 498 -10.71 53.09 23.67
C GLU A 498 -10.92 54.12 22.54
N ASN A 499 -10.05 55.14 22.44
CA ASN A 499 -10.24 56.28 21.54
C ASN A 499 -9.10 56.47 20.51
N GLU A 500 -8.01 55.73 20.60
CA GLU A 500 -6.81 55.96 19.79
C GLU A 500 -6.07 54.66 19.46
N VAL A 501 -5.60 54.54 18.23
CA VAL A 501 -4.63 53.52 17.79
C VAL A 501 -3.28 54.23 17.64
N ALA A 502 -2.38 54.04 18.61
CA ALA A 502 -1.09 54.72 18.66
C ALA A 502 0.02 53.81 18.12
N LEU A 503 0.65 54.24 17.04
CA LEU A 503 1.85 53.62 16.47
C LEU A 503 3.10 54.35 16.97
N TYR A 504 3.97 53.65 17.69
CA TYR A 504 5.24 54.16 18.18
C TYR A 504 6.38 53.65 17.31
N PHE A 505 7.28 54.54 16.87
CA PHE A 505 8.53 54.14 16.21
C PHE A 505 9.74 54.72 16.93
N ARG A 506 10.87 54.01 16.86
CA ARG A 506 12.11 54.40 17.54
C ARG A 506 12.78 55.60 16.87
N LYS A 507 13.30 56.54 17.68
CA LYS A 507 14.19 57.63 17.25
C LYS A 507 15.42 57.05 16.54
N GLY A 508 15.51 57.26 15.24
CA GLY A 508 16.65 56.85 14.42
C GLY A 508 17.82 57.85 14.52
N GLU A 509 19.05 57.36 14.39
CA GLU A 509 20.26 58.22 14.37
C GLU A 509 20.38 59.02 13.06
N THR A 510 19.66 58.64 12.00
CA THR A 510 19.60 59.37 10.71
C THR A 510 18.16 59.48 10.18
N ALA A 511 17.92 60.47 9.31
CA ALA A 511 16.60 60.84 8.81
C ALA A 511 15.93 59.81 7.88
N SER A 512 16.62 58.75 7.45
CA SER A 512 16.23 57.85 6.36
C SER A 512 15.97 56.38 6.77
N GLN A 513 15.98 56.04 8.05
CA GLN A 513 15.92 54.64 8.52
C GLN A 513 14.61 54.30 9.25
N LEU A 514 13.46 54.41 8.57
CA LEU A 514 12.25 53.73 9.05
C LEU A 514 12.29 52.27 8.63
N ASP A 515 12.12 51.36 9.57
CA ASP A 515 12.00 49.93 9.29
C ASP A 515 10.54 49.61 8.92
N TYR A 516 10.24 49.69 7.63
CA TYR A 516 8.92 49.40 7.11
C TYR A 516 8.49 47.94 7.35
N THR A 517 9.42 47.02 7.63
CA THR A 517 9.11 45.61 7.91
C THR A 517 8.46 45.46 9.28
N ASP A 518 9.04 46.09 10.30
CA ASP A 518 8.50 46.13 11.66
C ASP A 518 7.18 46.90 11.69
N ILE A 519 7.08 48.03 10.97
CA ILE A 519 5.82 48.78 10.84
C ILE A 519 4.74 47.93 10.18
N ALA A 520 5.05 47.28 9.06
CA ALA A 520 4.12 46.37 8.40
C ALA A 520 3.72 45.20 9.31
N SER A 521 4.66 44.62 10.05
CA SER A 521 4.38 43.54 11.00
C SER A 521 3.38 43.96 12.08
N GLU A 522 3.55 45.14 12.70
CA GLU A 522 2.61 45.66 13.70
C GLU A 522 1.22 45.93 13.13
N LEU A 523 1.15 46.63 11.99
CA LEU A 523 -0.12 46.94 11.34
C LEU A 523 -0.87 45.68 10.94
N THR A 524 -0.16 44.69 10.40
CA THR A 524 -0.74 43.43 9.93
C THR A 524 -1.21 42.58 11.10
N ARG A 525 -0.43 42.46 12.18
CA ARG A 525 -0.83 41.71 13.39
C ARG A 525 -1.97 42.37 14.17
N PHE A 526 -2.16 43.67 14.02
CA PHE A 526 -3.30 44.38 14.61
C PHE A 526 -4.61 44.06 13.88
N VAL A 527 -4.56 44.01 12.54
CA VAL A 527 -5.74 43.82 11.69
C VAL A 527 -6.09 42.34 11.50
N PHE A 528 -5.10 41.45 11.50
CA PHE A 528 -5.27 40.01 11.30
C PHE A 528 -4.96 39.21 12.57
N LYS A 529 -5.76 38.18 12.83
CA LYS A 529 -5.55 37.26 13.96
C LYS A 529 -4.22 36.49 13.88
N SER A 530 -3.85 36.01 12.69
CA SER A 530 -2.61 35.27 12.40
C SER A 530 -2.15 35.52 10.97
N PRO A 531 -1.40 36.62 10.71
CA PRO A 531 -1.02 36.96 9.34
C PRO A 531 0.14 36.10 8.82
N PRO A 532 0.07 35.61 7.57
CA PRO A 532 1.21 34.99 6.90
C PRO A 532 2.36 35.98 6.74
N GLU A 533 3.61 35.54 6.86
CA GLU A 533 4.79 36.41 6.65
C GLU A 533 4.81 37.03 5.24
N THR A 534 4.30 36.32 4.23
CA THR A 534 4.17 36.83 2.85
C THR A 534 3.33 38.10 2.77
N VAL A 535 2.29 38.22 3.61
CA VAL A 535 1.43 39.41 3.71
C VAL A 535 2.21 40.57 4.34
N ILE A 536 2.97 40.30 5.40
CA ILE A 536 3.82 41.29 6.07
C ILE A 536 4.85 41.88 5.10
N TYR A 537 5.55 41.03 4.33
CA TYR A 537 6.53 41.50 3.34
C TYR A 537 5.87 42.28 2.20
N THR A 538 4.68 41.87 1.76
CA THR A 538 3.93 42.59 0.71
C THR A 538 3.51 43.98 1.18
N ILE A 539 3.04 44.11 2.42
CA ILE A 539 2.69 45.40 3.03
C ILE A 539 3.93 46.26 3.23
N SER A 540 5.05 45.66 3.68
CA SER A 540 6.33 46.33 3.81
C SER A 540 6.81 46.92 2.47
N ASP A 541 6.82 46.14 1.39
CA ASP A 541 7.19 46.62 0.04
C ASP A 541 6.27 47.76 -0.43
N ARG A 542 4.97 47.66 -0.15
CA ARG A 542 3.99 48.71 -0.50
C ARG A 542 4.15 49.98 0.32
N LEU A 543 4.60 49.90 1.56
CA LEU A 543 4.93 51.07 2.36
C LEU A 543 6.23 51.73 1.88
N SER A 544 7.24 50.94 1.51
CA SER A 544 8.54 51.46 1.05
C SER A 544 8.56 51.94 -0.41
N SER A 545 7.71 51.41 -1.28
CA SER A 545 7.71 51.71 -2.73
C SER A 545 7.07 53.06 -3.06
N SER A 546 7.46 53.67 -4.19
CA SER A 546 6.78 54.86 -4.72
C SER A 546 5.46 54.50 -5.43
N LEU A 547 4.52 55.44 -5.51
CA LEU A 547 3.23 55.23 -6.16
C LEU A 547 3.39 54.85 -7.64
N ASP A 548 4.35 55.45 -8.37
CA ASP A 548 4.63 55.11 -9.78
C ASP A 548 5.22 53.72 -9.97
N SER A 549 5.98 53.22 -8.99
CA SER A 549 6.46 51.84 -8.99
C SER A 549 5.31 50.86 -8.77
N LEU A 550 4.41 51.17 -7.83
CA LEU A 550 3.23 50.36 -7.53
C LEU A 550 2.24 50.32 -8.72
N ARG A 551 2.00 51.46 -9.38
CA ARG A 551 1.18 51.52 -10.60
C ARG A 551 1.74 50.66 -11.72
N ARG A 552 3.07 50.71 -11.96
CA ARG A 552 3.73 49.84 -12.96
C ARG A 552 3.64 48.35 -12.64
N ARG A 553 3.53 47.98 -11.36
CA ARG A 553 3.31 46.60 -10.89
C ARG A 553 1.84 46.18 -10.86
N GLY A 554 0.91 47.02 -11.33
CA GLY A 554 -0.51 46.71 -11.43
C GLY A 554 -1.31 46.83 -10.12
N VAL A 555 -0.79 47.55 -9.11
CA VAL A 555 -1.56 47.87 -7.90
C VAL A 555 -2.54 49.02 -8.21
N PRO A 556 -3.84 48.90 -7.90
CA PRO A 556 -4.82 49.97 -8.11
C PRO A 556 -4.62 51.07 -7.06
N VAL A 557 -3.78 52.06 -7.39
CA VAL A 557 -3.44 53.20 -6.52
C VAL A 557 -4.47 54.33 -6.64
N ASP A 558 -5.24 54.39 -7.72
CA ASP A 558 -6.05 55.56 -8.09
C ASP A 558 -7.52 55.50 -7.61
N ASP A 559 -7.99 54.36 -7.07
CA ASP A 559 -9.37 54.19 -6.60
C ASP A 559 -9.66 54.88 -5.24
N SER A 560 -8.65 55.41 -4.55
CA SER A 560 -8.75 55.88 -3.16
C SER A 560 -8.87 57.40 -2.97
N LEU A 561 -9.08 58.19 -4.02
CA LEU A 561 -9.16 59.66 -3.89
C LEU A 561 -10.58 60.25 -3.77
N ASP A 562 -11.65 59.49 -4.07
CA ASP A 562 -13.01 60.08 -4.19
C ASP A 562 -14.14 59.46 -3.35
N THR A 563 -13.91 58.44 -2.51
CA THR A 563 -15.01 57.88 -1.70
C THR A 563 -15.17 58.60 -0.36
N GLN A 564 -15.99 59.65 -0.36
CA GLN A 564 -16.66 60.12 0.85
C GLN A 564 -17.38 58.95 1.53
N ILE A 565 -17.24 58.90 2.86
CA ILE A 565 -17.84 57.95 3.79
C ILE A 565 -19.36 57.89 3.54
N VAL A 566 -19.85 56.81 2.93
CA VAL A 566 -21.29 56.48 2.90
C VAL A 566 -21.48 55.21 3.72
N ALA A 567 -22.27 55.33 4.79
CA ALA A 567 -22.62 54.24 5.70
C ALA A 567 -23.41 53.13 4.97
N PRO A 568 -23.14 51.83 5.21
CA PRO A 568 -23.89 50.76 4.58
C PRO A 568 -25.16 50.45 5.40
N THR A 569 -26.28 51.07 5.03
CA THR A 569 -27.61 50.52 5.32
C THR A 569 -28.04 49.63 4.16
N GLN A 570 -27.93 48.30 4.31
CA GLN A 570 -28.91 47.30 3.87
C GLN A 570 -28.35 45.88 4.13
N THR A 571 -28.95 45.20 5.11
CA THR A 571 -28.72 43.78 5.39
C THR A 571 -29.34 42.93 4.29
N TYR A 572 -28.52 42.35 3.42
CA TYR A 572 -28.88 41.18 2.62
C TYR A 572 -28.34 39.92 3.30
N THR A 573 -29.22 39.11 3.87
CA THR A 573 -28.91 37.72 4.23
C THR A 573 -29.05 36.84 2.98
N PRO A 574 -27.99 36.20 2.46
CA PRO A 574 -28.12 35.31 1.33
C PRO A 574 -28.52 33.91 1.79
N LEU A 575 -29.45 33.31 1.05
CA LEU A 575 -30.13 32.02 1.32
C LEU A 575 -29.22 30.77 1.32
N TRP A 576 -27.91 30.88 1.08
CA TRP A 576 -26.99 29.73 1.09
C TRP A 576 -26.67 29.17 2.50
N LYS A 577 -26.93 29.94 3.57
CA LYS A 577 -26.74 29.48 4.96
C LYS A 577 -27.72 28.39 5.44
N LYS A 578 -28.72 28.00 4.64
CA LYS A 578 -29.65 26.89 4.97
C LYS A 578 -29.41 25.60 4.18
N ALA A 579 -28.51 25.57 3.20
CA ALA A 579 -28.35 24.41 2.31
C ALA A 579 -27.15 23.49 2.64
N LEU A 580 -26.29 23.86 3.59
CA LEU A 580 -25.02 23.17 3.88
C LEU A 580 -25.09 22.03 4.94
N LEU A 581 -26.28 21.54 5.30
CA LEU A 581 -26.45 20.49 6.33
C LEU A 581 -27.25 19.26 5.86
N ALA A 582 -26.99 18.74 4.66
CA ALA A 582 -27.47 17.41 4.25
C ALA A 582 -26.41 16.65 3.40
N PRO A 583 -26.26 15.32 3.54
CA PRO A 583 -24.93 14.72 3.64
C PRO A 583 -24.45 14.08 2.33
N PHE A 584 -23.30 14.52 1.81
CA PHE A 584 -22.54 13.85 0.74
C PHE A 584 -21.80 12.56 1.19
N GLY A 585 -21.97 12.14 2.45
CA GLY A 585 -21.41 10.89 2.98
C GLY A 585 -22.27 9.63 2.79
N LEU A 586 -23.50 9.73 2.28
CA LEU A 586 -24.45 8.61 2.30
C LEU A 586 -24.40 7.67 1.08
N ILE A 587 -23.87 8.09 -0.06
CA ILE A 587 -23.86 7.23 -1.27
C ILE A 587 -22.74 6.17 -1.21
N TRP A 588 -21.60 6.49 -0.60
CA TRP A 588 -20.50 5.51 -0.39
C TRP A 588 -20.86 4.43 0.65
N MET A 589 -21.70 4.76 1.64
CA MET A 589 -22.15 3.81 2.66
C MET A 589 -23.23 2.82 2.19
N VAL A 590 -23.97 3.12 1.11
CA VAL A 590 -25.06 2.26 0.61
C VAL A 590 -24.54 1.14 -0.30
N VAL A 591 -23.43 1.33 -1.02
CA VAL A 591 -22.87 0.31 -1.93
C VAL A 591 -22.11 -0.79 -1.18
N HIS A 592 -21.53 -0.50 0.01
CA HIS A 592 -20.76 -1.49 0.77
C HIS A 592 -21.52 -2.24 1.89
N LYS A 593 -22.82 -1.99 2.08
CA LYS A 593 -23.61 -2.66 3.16
C LYS A 593 -24.61 -3.72 2.70
N LYS A 594 -24.61 -4.12 1.43
CA LYS A 594 -25.45 -5.22 0.90
C LYS A 594 -24.63 -6.42 0.38
N THR A 595 -23.66 -6.87 1.17
CA THR A 595 -23.08 -8.23 1.03
C THR A 595 -22.84 -8.83 2.42
N ASN A 596 -23.89 -8.88 3.24
CA ASN A 596 -23.95 -9.81 4.37
C ASN A 596 -25.40 -10.01 4.79
N LEU A 597 -26.01 -11.09 4.28
CA LEU A 597 -27.20 -11.72 4.85
C LEU A 597 -27.20 -13.21 4.45
N GLN A 598 -26.73 -14.00 5.41
CA GLN A 598 -27.22 -15.31 5.87
C GLN A 598 -27.48 -16.44 4.87
N SER A 599 -26.62 -17.44 4.99
CA SER A 599 -26.87 -18.90 5.06
C SER A 599 -28.32 -19.41 5.04
N SER A 600 -28.59 -20.33 4.10
CA SER A 600 -29.26 -21.62 4.38
C SER A 600 -29.24 -22.55 3.15
N ASN A 601 -28.75 -23.79 3.32
CA ASN A 601 -29.13 -25.10 2.71
C ASN A 601 -29.55 -25.15 1.22
N SER A 602 -29.14 -26.08 0.34
CA SER A 602 -28.68 -27.47 0.48
C SER A 602 -28.34 -28.07 -0.92
N ASN A 603 -27.50 -29.13 -0.91
CA ASN A 603 -27.38 -30.24 -1.88
C ASN A 603 -26.66 -30.02 -3.23
N ILE A 604 -25.43 -30.55 -3.41
CA ILE A 604 -25.02 -31.85 -4.03
C ILE A 604 -25.35 -31.87 -5.55
N VAL A 605 -24.43 -31.93 -6.54
CA VAL A 605 -23.59 -33.08 -7.00
C VAL A 605 -22.55 -32.59 -8.06
N HIS A 606 -21.32 -33.13 -8.04
CA HIS A 606 -20.25 -33.04 -9.07
C HIS A 606 -20.49 -33.96 -10.29
N PRO A 607 -19.93 -33.68 -11.51
CA PRO A 607 -18.62 -34.26 -11.92
C PRO A 607 -17.74 -33.26 -12.73
N GLN A 608 -16.40 -33.15 -12.57
CA GLN A 608 -15.27 -34.01 -13.03
C GLN A 608 -15.04 -33.97 -14.59
N PRO A 609 -13.80 -34.12 -15.11
CA PRO A 609 -13.06 -33.06 -15.83
C PRO A 609 -12.43 -33.47 -17.20
N MET A 610 -11.60 -32.55 -17.76
CA MET A 610 -10.47 -32.72 -18.73
C MET A 610 -10.75 -32.43 -20.22
N PRO A 611 -9.74 -32.04 -21.07
CA PRO A 611 -8.35 -31.62 -20.81
C PRO A 611 -7.96 -30.25 -21.44
N SER A 612 -6.82 -29.69 -21.01
CA SER A 612 -6.14 -28.54 -21.66
C SER A 612 -5.46 -28.95 -22.99
N PRO A 613 -5.12 -27.98 -23.86
CA PRO A 613 -3.71 -27.57 -23.89
C PRO A 613 -3.43 -26.06 -24.13
N ILE A 614 -2.44 -25.57 -23.38
CA ILE A 614 -1.25 -24.80 -23.83
C ILE A 614 -1.40 -23.33 -24.29
N ASN A 615 -0.81 -22.46 -23.45
CA ASN A 615 -0.13 -21.17 -23.69
C ASN A 615 -0.85 -20.01 -24.42
N GLN A 616 -1.17 -18.93 -23.68
CA GLN A 616 -0.42 -17.66 -23.73
C GLN A 616 -0.90 -16.62 -22.68
N ARG A 617 0.07 -16.10 -21.91
CA ARG A 617 0.18 -14.82 -21.18
C ARG A 617 -1.00 -14.32 -20.32
N ARG A 618 -0.85 -14.43 -19.00
CA ARG A 618 -1.71 -13.79 -17.98
C ARG A 618 -1.34 -12.32 -17.76
N ALA A 619 -2.32 -11.44 -17.89
CA ALA A 619 -2.36 -10.15 -17.21
C ALA A 619 -3.06 -10.35 -15.84
N SER A 620 -2.49 -9.84 -14.76
CA SER A 620 -3.16 -9.78 -13.46
C SER A 620 -2.54 -8.70 -12.57
N ASP A 621 -3.16 -7.52 -12.60
CA ASP A 621 -3.05 -6.52 -11.52
C ASP A 621 -4.46 -6.28 -10.92
N PRO A 622 -4.56 -6.03 -9.60
CA PRO A 622 -5.81 -5.67 -8.97
C PRO A 622 -6.22 -4.25 -9.40
N ALA A 623 -7.52 -4.04 -9.60
CA ALA A 623 -8.00 -2.74 -10.06
C ALA A 623 -7.79 -1.62 -9.03
N PRO A 624 -7.33 -0.44 -9.46
CA PRO A 624 -7.04 0.67 -8.58
C PRO A 624 -8.32 1.34 -8.06
N VAL A 625 -8.27 1.78 -6.81
CA VAL A 625 -9.28 2.62 -6.16
C VAL A 625 -9.07 4.06 -6.62
N ILE A 626 -10.06 4.63 -7.31
CA ILE A 626 -10.04 6.02 -7.79
C ILE A 626 -10.37 6.97 -6.61
N HIS A 627 -9.43 7.83 -6.24
CA HIS A 627 -9.65 8.95 -5.32
C HIS A 627 -10.01 10.21 -6.12
N PHE A 628 -11.21 10.77 -5.91
CA PHE A 628 -11.56 12.10 -6.40
C PHE A 628 -10.99 13.17 -5.44
N PRO A 629 -10.28 14.20 -5.94
CA PRO A 629 -9.85 15.35 -5.14
C PRO A 629 -11.04 16.12 -4.58
N LYS A 630 -10.95 16.56 -3.32
CA LYS A 630 -12.01 17.32 -2.62
C LYS A 630 -12.09 18.81 -3.00
N ASP A 631 -11.19 19.30 -3.84
CA ASP A 631 -11.01 20.75 -4.06
C ASP A 631 -11.82 21.32 -5.24
N PHE A 632 -12.73 20.55 -5.84
CA PHE A 632 -13.56 21.03 -6.96
C PHE A 632 -14.75 21.90 -6.54
N ASN A 633 -15.00 22.07 -5.24
CA ASN A 633 -16.18 22.79 -4.73
C ASN A 633 -15.94 24.27 -4.38
N GLU A 634 -14.73 24.82 -4.58
CA GLU A 634 -14.37 26.18 -4.16
C GLU A 634 -13.89 27.13 -5.29
N PHE A 635 -14.34 26.92 -6.54
CA PHE A 635 -14.09 27.88 -7.61
C PHE A 635 -15.30 28.81 -7.84
N ASP A 636 -15.12 30.11 -7.56
CA ASP A 636 -16.12 31.14 -7.87
C ASP A 636 -15.96 31.61 -9.32
N VAL A 637 -16.84 31.10 -10.20
CA VAL A 637 -16.86 31.37 -11.65
C VAL A 637 -17.15 32.85 -11.97
N ASN A 638 -17.48 33.68 -10.98
CA ASN A 638 -17.68 35.13 -11.15
C ASN A 638 -16.40 35.95 -10.95
N ASN A 639 -15.29 35.32 -10.54
CA ASN A 639 -14.02 36.00 -10.33
C ASN A 639 -13.19 36.08 -11.62
N MET A 640 -13.33 37.19 -12.36
CA MET A 640 -12.65 37.48 -13.63
C MET A 640 -11.12 37.36 -13.60
N ASN A 641 -10.48 37.49 -12.43
CA ASN A 641 -9.02 37.38 -12.30
C ASN A 641 -8.54 35.92 -12.15
N GLN A 642 -9.34 35.04 -11.55
CA GLN A 642 -9.08 33.60 -11.52
C GLN A 642 -9.33 32.97 -12.90
N MET A 643 -10.36 33.45 -13.61
CA MET A 643 -10.61 33.11 -15.01
C MET A 643 -9.38 33.40 -15.90
N ARG A 644 -8.77 34.58 -15.81
CA ARG A 644 -7.57 34.92 -16.61
C ARG A 644 -6.36 34.02 -16.32
N HIS A 645 -6.14 33.65 -15.05
CA HIS A 645 -5.04 32.76 -14.67
C HIS A 645 -5.25 31.32 -15.18
N ILE A 646 -6.50 30.85 -15.23
CA ILE A 646 -6.85 29.54 -15.84
C ILE A 646 -6.70 29.61 -17.36
N THR A 647 -7.08 30.72 -18.00
CA THR A 647 -6.87 30.93 -19.45
C THR A 647 -5.38 30.95 -19.81
N ASP A 648 -4.53 31.63 -19.04
CA ASP A 648 -3.08 31.70 -19.29
C ASP A 648 -2.38 30.34 -19.10
N LEU A 649 -2.81 29.54 -18.11
CA LEU A 649 -2.32 28.16 -17.92
C LEU A 649 -2.80 27.21 -19.02
N SER A 650 -4.03 27.40 -19.52
CA SER A 650 -4.60 26.58 -20.62
C SER A 650 -3.91 26.80 -21.98
N GLN A 651 -3.41 28.02 -22.25
CA GLN A 651 -2.82 28.37 -23.54
C GLN A 651 -1.40 27.82 -23.75
N THR A 652 -0.73 27.37 -22.69
CA THR A 652 0.69 26.96 -22.79
C THR A 652 0.85 25.47 -23.18
N TYR A 653 -0.19 24.64 -23.07
CA TYR A 653 -0.06 23.17 -23.22
C TYR A 653 -1.18 22.43 -23.98
N VAL A 654 -2.20 23.11 -24.52
CA VAL A 654 -3.18 22.47 -25.40
C VAL A 654 -2.64 22.49 -26.84
N ASN A 655 -1.72 21.58 -27.14
CA ASN A 655 -1.24 21.37 -28.50
C ASN A 655 -2.27 20.49 -29.24
N PRO A 656 -2.79 20.86 -30.43
CA PRO A 656 -3.84 20.11 -31.12
C PRO A 656 -3.46 18.65 -31.45
N THR A 657 -2.16 18.37 -31.60
CA THR A 657 -1.61 17.02 -31.84
C THR A 657 -1.70 16.08 -30.64
N PHE A 658 -2.04 16.58 -29.44
CA PHE A 658 -2.24 15.79 -28.22
C PHE A 658 -3.61 15.08 -28.17
N ILE A 659 -4.61 15.67 -28.84
CA ILE A 659 -6.03 15.28 -28.76
C ILE A 659 -6.44 14.40 -29.96
N GLN A 660 -5.67 14.42 -31.05
CA GLN A 660 -6.00 13.76 -32.31
C GLN A 660 -4.93 12.77 -32.73
N ASN A 661 -5.15 11.48 -32.46
CA ASN A 661 -4.69 10.42 -33.36
C ASN A 661 -5.86 10.12 -34.30
N GLU A 662 -5.83 10.66 -35.52
CA GLU A 662 -6.83 10.35 -36.54
C GLU A 662 -6.69 8.89 -36.96
N HIS A 663 -7.69 8.05 -36.66
CA HIS A 663 -7.89 6.77 -37.31
C HIS A 663 -9.15 6.81 -38.16
N THR A 664 -9.05 6.39 -39.42
CA THR A 664 -10.17 6.25 -40.35
C THR A 664 -11.00 5.02 -39.99
N GLU A 665 -12.31 5.06 -40.27
CA GLU A 665 -13.26 3.96 -39.97
C GLU A 665 -12.83 2.59 -40.52
N GLU A 666 -12.00 2.57 -41.57
CA GLU A 666 -11.52 1.35 -42.22
C GLU A 666 -10.45 0.58 -41.39
N GLU A 667 -9.61 1.26 -40.62
CA GLU A 667 -8.57 0.61 -39.77
C GLU A 667 -9.17 -0.07 -38.52
N LEU A 668 -10.37 0.35 -38.10
CA LEU A 668 -11.10 -0.23 -36.96
C LEU A 668 -11.83 -1.54 -37.32
N SER A 669 -11.87 -1.91 -38.60
CA SER A 669 -12.65 -3.05 -39.12
C SER A 669 -11.84 -4.36 -39.23
N CYS A 670 -10.51 -4.33 -39.10
CA CYS A 670 -9.66 -5.50 -39.34
C CYS A 670 -8.76 -5.82 -38.14
N SER A 671 -9.12 -6.90 -37.42
CA SER A 671 -8.33 -7.59 -36.37
C SER A 671 -8.09 -6.88 -35.02
N TYR A 672 -9.12 -6.79 -34.16
CA TYR A 672 -8.92 -6.55 -32.72
C TYR A 672 -8.69 -7.87 -31.97
N VAL A 673 -7.41 -8.23 -31.78
CA VAL A 673 -6.99 -9.28 -30.81
C VAL A 673 -6.92 -8.71 -29.38
N ASP A 674 -6.95 -7.38 -29.22
CA ASP A 674 -6.70 -6.69 -27.96
C ASP A 674 -7.87 -5.83 -27.43
N LEU A 675 -9.12 -6.18 -27.73
CA LEU A 675 -10.23 -5.80 -26.83
C LEU A 675 -10.08 -6.65 -25.58
N PRO A 676 -10.12 -6.09 -24.37
CA PRO A 676 -9.89 -6.89 -23.18
C PRO A 676 -11.16 -7.63 -22.75
N ALA A 677 -11.46 -8.67 -23.52
CA ALA A 677 -12.18 -9.89 -23.20
C ALA A 677 -12.39 -10.55 -24.56
N ALA A 678 -11.90 -11.78 -24.76
CA ALA A 678 -12.05 -12.54 -26.00
C ALA A 678 -13.53 -12.84 -26.42
N ASN A 679 -14.52 -12.14 -25.85
CA ASN A 679 -15.95 -12.46 -25.88
C ASN A 679 -16.88 -11.24 -26.05
N MET A 680 -16.44 -10.13 -26.66
CA MET A 680 -17.29 -8.94 -26.90
C MET A 680 -17.79 -8.89 -28.36
N THR A 681 -19.06 -8.54 -28.58
CA THR A 681 -19.66 -8.41 -29.91
C THR A 681 -20.22 -7.00 -30.11
N ARG A 682 -19.85 -6.34 -31.23
CA ARG A 682 -20.42 -5.06 -31.63
C ARG A 682 -21.90 -5.25 -31.98
N LEU A 683 -22.76 -4.39 -31.44
CA LEU A 683 -24.15 -4.34 -31.83
C LEU A 683 -24.29 -3.60 -33.16
N GLU A 684 -24.71 -4.32 -34.20
CA GLU A 684 -25.05 -3.74 -35.50
C GLU A 684 -26.50 -3.23 -35.52
N ASN A 685 -26.77 -2.24 -36.39
CA ASN A 685 -28.11 -1.69 -36.64
C ASN A 685 -28.83 -1.19 -35.38
N VAL A 686 -28.11 -0.47 -34.53
CA VAL A 686 -28.68 0.22 -33.37
C VAL A 686 -28.46 1.72 -33.54
N ASP A 687 -29.54 2.45 -33.40
CA ASP A 687 -29.58 3.90 -33.44
C ASP A 687 -28.95 4.48 -32.15
N ILE A 688 -27.61 4.53 -32.07
CA ILE A 688 -26.83 5.15 -31.00
C ILE A 688 -25.68 5.91 -31.67
N SER A 689 -25.39 7.14 -31.23
CA SER A 689 -24.33 8.00 -31.80
C SER A 689 -22.90 7.47 -31.62
N ILE A 690 -22.71 6.44 -30.79
CA ILE A 690 -21.43 5.83 -30.43
C ILE A 690 -21.55 4.31 -30.55
N PRO A 691 -20.56 3.59 -31.14
CA PRO A 691 -20.58 2.11 -31.22
C PRO A 691 -20.70 1.43 -29.85
N LEU A 692 -21.58 0.43 -29.72
CA LEU A 692 -21.81 -0.34 -28.49
C LEU A 692 -21.36 -1.79 -28.62
N TYR A 693 -20.51 -2.25 -27.70
CA TYR A 693 -20.00 -3.63 -27.60
C TYR A 693 -20.60 -4.34 -26.37
N LEU A 694 -21.07 -5.59 -26.54
CA LEU A 694 -21.64 -6.38 -25.45
C LEU A 694 -20.87 -7.67 -25.22
N GLU A 695 -20.68 -8.04 -23.95
CA GLU A 695 -20.16 -9.36 -23.59
C GLU A 695 -21.16 -10.46 -23.95
N GLN A 696 -20.66 -11.62 -24.41
CA GLN A 696 -21.46 -12.79 -24.72
C GLN A 696 -22.47 -13.13 -23.61
N ASN A 697 -23.71 -13.41 -24.01
CA ASN A 697 -24.85 -13.71 -23.13
C ASN A 697 -25.38 -12.54 -22.29
N ILE A 698 -25.07 -11.28 -22.63
CA ILE A 698 -25.86 -10.13 -22.17
C ILE A 698 -27.09 -9.99 -23.08
N THR A 699 -28.29 -10.06 -22.51
CA THR A 699 -29.53 -9.89 -23.27
C THR A 699 -29.77 -8.42 -23.60
N LYS A 700 -29.88 -8.09 -24.89
CA LYS A 700 -30.30 -6.76 -25.35
C LYS A 700 -31.74 -6.48 -24.92
N THR A 701 -31.95 -5.36 -24.23
CA THR A 701 -33.30 -4.88 -23.86
C THR A 701 -33.49 -3.44 -24.36
N PRO A 702 -34.72 -3.00 -24.68
CA PRO A 702 -34.98 -1.62 -25.10
C PRO A 702 -34.47 -0.59 -24.09
N LYS A 703 -34.69 -0.86 -22.80
CA LYS A 703 -34.20 -0.03 -21.69
C LYS A 703 -32.68 0.17 -21.72
N MET A 704 -31.92 -0.88 -22.04
CA MET A 704 -30.46 -0.79 -22.15
C MET A 704 -30.03 0.11 -23.30
N ILE A 705 -30.78 0.10 -24.41
CA ILE A 705 -30.50 0.99 -25.56
C ILE A 705 -30.78 2.44 -25.18
N ASP A 706 -31.89 2.72 -24.48
CA ASP A 706 -32.19 4.08 -24.00
C ASP A 706 -31.11 4.61 -23.04
N GLN A 707 -30.61 3.74 -22.16
CA GLN A 707 -29.51 4.07 -21.25
C GLN A 707 -28.20 4.30 -22.01
N ALA A 708 -27.92 3.50 -23.05
CA ALA A 708 -26.76 3.68 -23.91
C ALA A 708 -26.82 5.04 -24.63
N LYS A 709 -28.00 5.43 -25.14
CA LYS A 709 -28.24 6.76 -25.74
C LYS A 709 -27.97 7.90 -24.74
N GLN A 710 -28.44 7.75 -23.50
CA GLN A 710 -28.23 8.76 -22.45
C GLN A 710 -26.75 8.96 -22.14
N LEU A 711 -26.00 7.87 -21.99
CA LEU A 711 -24.55 7.95 -21.76
C LEU A 711 -23.83 8.52 -22.99
N ALA A 712 -24.16 8.02 -24.19
CA ALA A 712 -23.53 8.45 -25.42
C ALA A 712 -23.64 9.96 -25.61
N TRP A 713 -24.80 10.54 -25.31
CA TRP A 713 -25.03 11.98 -25.40
C TRP A 713 -24.15 12.80 -24.45
N VAL A 714 -23.94 12.34 -23.22
CA VAL A 714 -23.04 13.02 -22.27
C VAL A 714 -21.62 13.01 -22.84
N LEU A 715 -21.19 11.86 -23.37
CA LEU A 715 -19.84 11.68 -23.89
C LEU A 715 -19.61 12.47 -25.17
N THR A 716 -20.52 12.46 -26.15
CA THR A 716 -20.40 13.27 -27.37
C THR A 716 -20.48 14.75 -27.04
N GLY A 717 -21.35 15.17 -26.12
CA GLY A 717 -21.43 16.55 -25.67
C GLY A 717 -20.13 17.06 -25.05
N LEU A 718 -19.49 16.25 -24.19
CA LEU A 718 -18.17 16.55 -23.63
C LEU A 718 -17.09 16.54 -24.71
N ALA A 719 -17.10 15.57 -25.63
CA ALA A 719 -16.15 15.52 -26.73
C ALA A 719 -16.21 16.77 -27.61
N ASP A 720 -17.40 17.18 -28.06
CA ASP A 720 -17.57 18.31 -28.98
C ASP A 720 -17.33 19.67 -28.31
N ASN A 721 -17.89 19.87 -27.12
CA ASN A 721 -17.98 21.21 -26.50
C ASN A 721 -16.88 21.48 -25.46
N VAL A 722 -16.22 20.43 -24.97
CA VAL A 722 -15.17 20.54 -23.93
C VAL A 722 -13.82 20.19 -24.50
N PHE A 723 -13.65 18.96 -24.98
CA PHE A 723 -12.34 18.41 -25.33
C PHE A 723 -11.95 18.58 -26.81
N GLN A 724 -12.88 18.96 -27.68
CA GLN A 724 -12.70 18.99 -29.14
C GLN A 724 -12.21 17.65 -29.71
N LEU A 725 -12.72 16.54 -29.15
CA LEU A 725 -12.42 15.18 -29.59
C LEU A 725 -13.29 14.78 -30.77
N ASN A 726 -12.75 13.98 -31.68
CA ASN A 726 -13.55 13.34 -32.71
C ASN A 726 -14.49 12.30 -32.07
N THR A 727 -15.80 12.45 -32.21
CA THR A 727 -16.80 11.53 -31.63
C THR A 727 -16.65 10.08 -32.07
N HIS A 728 -16.00 9.81 -33.22
CA HIS A 728 -15.70 8.46 -33.71
C HIS A 728 -14.65 7.73 -32.85
N SER A 729 -13.87 8.45 -32.04
CA SER A 729 -12.91 7.87 -31.08
C SER A 729 -13.58 7.30 -29.83
N LEU A 730 -14.88 7.57 -29.63
CA LEU A 730 -15.61 7.10 -28.47
C LEU A 730 -16.28 5.76 -28.76
N HIS A 731 -16.33 4.91 -27.75
CA HIS A 731 -16.98 3.60 -27.80
C HIS A 731 -17.66 3.30 -26.46
N LEU A 732 -18.78 2.57 -26.51
CA LEU A 732 -19.45 2.03 -25.33
C LEU A 732 -19.21 0.54 -25.23
N PHE A 733 -19.05 0.03 -24.01
CA PHE A 733 -19.06 -1.42 -23.77
C PHE A 733 -19.91 -1.78 -22.56
N CYS A 734 -20.35 -3.03 -22.48
CA CYS A 734 -21.07 -3.55 -21.31
C CYS A 734 -20.55 -4.94 -20.96
N ASP A 735 -19.99 -5.07 -19.76
CA ASP A 735 -19.54 -6.34 -19.17
C ASP A 735 -20.50 -6.80 -18.06
N LYS A 736 -20.42 -8.08 -17.67
CA LYS A 736 -21.24 -8.62 -16.57
C LYS A 736 -20.64 -8.30 -15.21
N VAL A 737 -19.33 -8.44 -15.08
CA VAL A 737 -18.58 -8.31 -13.82
C VAL A 737 -17.21 -7.74 -14.14
N GLY A 738 -16.78 -6.73 -13.39
CA GLY A 738 -15.47 -6.15 -13.58
C GLY A 738 -15.31 -4.79 -12.89
N PRO A 739 -14.08 -4.39 -12.55
CA PRO A 739 -13.83 -3.09 -11.93
C PRO A 739 -13.66 -1.95 -12.94
N ARG A 740 -13.65 -2.22 -14.25
CA ARG A 740 -13.30 -1.24 -15.27
C ARG A 740 -14.46 -0.30 -15.62
N ILE A 741 -14.23 0.99 -15.42
CA ILE A 741 -15.18 2.07 -15.71
C ILE A 741 -14.99 2.59 -17.14
N ALA A 742 -13.75 2.78 -17.55
CA ALA A 742 -13.34 3.11 -18.91
C ALA A 742 -11.93 2.55 -19.19
N PHE A 743 -11.48 2.63 -20.44
CA PHE A 743 -10.10 2.39 -20.83
C PHE A 743 -9.79 3.07 -22.17
N ASN A 744 -8.52 3.35 -22.42
CA ASN A 744 -8.00 3.90 -23.67
C ASN A 744 -7.12 2.86 -24.41
N ILE A 745 -7.37 2.65 -25.69
CA ILE A 745 -6.50 1.87 -26.58
C ILE A 745 -6.12 2.75 -27.77
N ASN A 746 -4.85 3.17 -27.84
CA ASN A 746 -4.29 3.94 -28.95
C ASN A 746 -5.09 5.21 -29.33
N GLY A 747 -5.75 5.86 -28.36
CA GLY A 747 -6.57 7.04 -28.58
C GLY A 747 -8.06 6.76 -28.78
N ALA A 748 -8.47 5.49 -28.86
CA ALA A 748 -9.87 5.08 -28.83
C ALA A 748 -10.34 4.86 -27.38
N LEU A 749 -11.37 5.58 -26.97
CA LEU A 749 -11.86 5.64 -25.59
C LEU A 749 -13.11 4.78 -25.42
N PHE A 750 -13.06 3.79 -24.52
CA PHE A 750 -14.16 2.86 -24.25
C PHE A 750 -14.76 3.10 -22.88
N PHE A 751 -16.08 3.28 -22.79
CA PHE A 751 -16.81 3.58 -21.55
C PHE A 751 -17.82 2.48 -21.18
N ASN A 752 -17.83 2.08 -19.91
CA ASN A 752 -18.67 0.98 -19.44
C ASN A 752 -20.10 1.43 -19.10
N LEU A 753 -21.07 0.96 -19.89
CA LEU A 753 -22.50 1.22 -19.71
C LEU A 753 -23.04 0.67 -18.39
N ARG A 754 -22.48 -0.43 -17.86
CA ARG A 754 -22.94 -1.01 -16.59
C ARG A 754 -22.76 -0.04 -15.42
N TYR A 755 -21.65 0.71 -15.39
CA TYR A 755 -21.38 1.67 -14.33
C TYR A 755 -22.34 2.87 -14.38
N PHE A 756 -22.63 3.38 -15.58
CA PHE A 756 -23.66 4.39 -15.77
C PHE A 756 -25.02 3.93 -15.21
N ASN A 757 -25.38 2.69 -15.52
CA ASN A 757 -26.63 2.09 -15.09
C ASN A 757 -26.74 1.87 -13.58
N GLN A 758 -25.63 1.48 -12.95
CA GLN A 758 -25.57 1.23 -11.51
C GLN A 758 -25.60 2.53 -10.69
N ILE A 759 -24.92 3.58 -11.16
CA ILE A 759 -24.71 4.79 -10.38
C ILE A 759 -25.79 5.84 -10.68
N PHE A 760 -26.13 6.05 -11.96
CA PHE A 760 -26.87 7.24 -12.39
C PHE A 760 -28.27 6.94 -12.93
N ALA A 761 -28.48 5.81 -13.62
CA ALA A 761 -29.71 5.61 -14.37
C ALA A 761 -30.99 5.64 -13.50
N GLN A 762 -30.97 5.14 -12.27
CA GLN A 762 -32.16 5.20 -11.39
C GLN A 762 -32.49 6.64 -10.94
N GLN A 763 -31.47 7.46 -10.72
CA GLN A 763 -31.63 8.85 -10.26
C GLN A 763 -31.99 9.80 -11.42
N LEU A 764 -31.62 9.42 -12.65
CA LEU A 764 -31.92 10.19 -13.86
C LEU A 764 -33.37 10.00 -14.34
N GLN A 765 -33.98 8.84 -14.11
CA GLN A 765 -35.34 8.51 -14.62
C GLN A 765 -36.45 9.49 -14.19
N PRO A 766 -36.56 9.93 -12.92
CA PRO A 766 -37.56 10.91 -12.52
C PRO A 766 -37.39 12.28 -13.20
N TYR A 767 -36.14 12.65 -13.49
CA TYR A 767 -35.81 13.92 -14.15
C TYR A 767 -36.25 13.92 -15.62
N LEU A 768 -36.05 12.80 -16.32
CA LEU A 768 -36.50 12.65 -17.72
C LEU A 768 -38.02 12.76 -17.84
N GLN A 769 -38.78 12.44 -16.78
CA GLN A 769 -40.24 12.53 -16.74
C GLN A 769 -40.75 13.91 -16.31
N LYS A 770 -40.00 14.64 -15.48
CA LYS A 770 -40.33 15.99 -14.99
C LYS A 770 -39.08 16.89 -14.97
N PRO A 771 -38.83 17.63 -16.05
CA PRO A 771 -37.68 18.51 -16.13
C PRO A 771 -37.81 19.72 -15.21
N ASN A 772 -36.81 19.93 -14.35
CA ASN A 772 -36.61 21.20 -13.65
C ASN A 772 -35.21 21.69 -14.00
N LYS A 773 -35.02 22.97 -14.34
CA LYS A 773 -33.75 23.50 -14.86
C LYS A 773 -32.51 23.31 -13.95
N GLU A 774 -32.69 22.96 -12.68
CA GLU A 774 -31.61 22.83 -11.69
C GLU A 774 -31.70 21.49 -10.95
N ASN A 775 -31.41 20.37 -11.62
CA ASN A 775 -31.25 19.08 -10.94
C ASN A 775 -29.76 18.75 -10.73
N PRO A 776 -29.30 18.57 -9.47
CA PRO A 776 -27.89 18.26 -9.17
C PRO A 776 -27.38 16.97 -9.83
N ILE A 777 -28.27 16.06 -10.27
CA ILE A 777 -27.87 14.81 -10.92
C ILE A 777 -27.15 15.03 -12.25
N ILE A 778 -27.53 16.04 -13.04
CA ILE A 778 -26.89 16.33 -14.33
C ILE A 778 -25.45 16.80 -14.09
N SER A 779 -25.26 17.77 -13.20
CA SER A 779 -23.94 18.25 -12.80
C SER A 779 -23.07 17.10 -12.30
N THR A 780 -23.64 16.19 -11.50
CA THR A 780 -22.93 15.01 -11.00
C THR A 780 -22.47 14.09 -12.14
N ILE A 781 -23.34 13.79 -13.12
CA ILE A 781 -23.01 12.93 -14.28
C ILE A 781 -21.92 13.58 -15.14
N VAL A 782 -22.08 14.86 -15.47
CA VAL A 782 -21.14 15.60 -16.33
C VAL A 782 -19.76 15.70 -15.67
N ASN A 783 -19.71 16.06 -14.37
CA ASN A 783 -18.44 16.15 -13.64
C ASN A 783 -17.75 14.78 -13.52
N PHE A 784 -18.52 13.71 -13.34
CA PHE A 784 -17.96 12.35 -13.29
C PHE A 784 -17.30 11.98 -14.61
N TYR A 785 -18.01 12.09 -15.74
CA TYR A 785 -17.46 11.70 -17.04
C TYR A 785 -16.41 12.67 -17.59
N PHE A 786 -16.45 13.94 -17.20
CA PHE A 786 -15.36 14.88 -17.46
C PHE A 786 -14.04 14.36 -16.89
N MET A 787 -14.02 13.97 -15.62
CA MET A 787 -12.81 13.44 -14.98
C MET A 787 -12.38 12.09 -15.55
N VAL A 788 -13.33 11.23 -15.95
CA VAL A 788 -13.01 9.96 -16.62
C VAL A 788 -12.34 10.22 -17.98
N ILE A 789 -12.85 11.16 -18.79
CA ILE A 789 -12.22 11.50 -20.08
C ILE A 789 -10.81 12.06 -19.85
N CYS A 790 -10.61 12.97 -18.88
CA CYS A 790 -9.27 13.45 -18.56
C CYS A 790 -8.31 12.32 -18.15
N HIS A 791 -8.79 11.33 -17.36
CA HIS A 791 -8.00 10.16 -16.97
C HIS A 791 -7.58 9.33 -18.18
N GLU A 792 -8.53 9.02 -19.06
CA GLU A 792 -8.23 8.22 -20.24
C GLU A 792 -7.35 8.96 -21.25
N LEU A 793 -7.50 10.28 -21.40
CA LEU A 793 -6.62 11.08 -22.25
C LEU A 793 -5.18 11.16 -21.70
N ALA A 794 -4.99 11.18 -20.38
CA ALA A 794 -3.66 11.13 -19.79
C ALA A 794 -2.89 9.84 -20.16
N HIS A 795 -3.61 8.74 -20.41
CA HIS A 795 -3.02 7.49 -20.91
C HIS A 795 -2.44 7.58 -22.33
N ASN A 796 -2.76 8.62 -23.12
CA ASN A 796 -2.08 8.86 -24.40
C ASN A 796 -0.58 9.20 -24.21
N MET A 797 -0.19 9.76 -23.06
CA MET A 797 1.21 10.08 -22.75
C MET A 797 1.83 9.10 -21.76
N TYR A 798 1.08 8.74 -20.72
CA TYR A 798 1.62 7.99 -19.58
C TYR A 798 0.78 6.73 -19.36
N PRO A 799 1.29 5.53 -19.73
CA PRO A 799 0.53 4.29 -19.58
C PRO A 799 0.37 3.87 -18.11
N ASN A 800 1.27 4.31 -17.22
CA ASN A 800 1.28 3.94 -15.80
C ASN A 800 0.74 5.08 -14.93
N HIS A 801 0.01 4.77 -13.86
CA HIS A 801 -0.52 5.73 -12.89
C HIS A 801 0.56 6.26 -11.91
N ASP A 802 1.62 6.86 -12.45
CA ASP A 802 2.71 7.48 -11.69
C ASP A 802 2.48 8.99 -11.44
N LEU A 803 3.49 9.68 -10.90
CA LEU A 803 3.41 11.12 -10.64
C LEU A 803 3.20 11.92 -11.93
N SER A 804 3.82 11.51 -13.04
CA SER A 804 3.72 12.18 -14.34
C SER A 804 2.29 12.05 -14.90
N PHE A 805 1.69 10.86 -14.79
CA PHE A 805 0.27 10.66 -15.10
C PHE A 805 -0.63 11.55 -14.24
N THR A 806 -0.38 11.61 -12.94
CA THR A 806 -1.20 12.40 -11.99
C THR A 806 -1.11 13.90 -12.30
N GLN A 807 0.08 14.41 -12.60
CA GLN A 807 0.29 15.80 -13.01
C GLN A 807 -0.39 16.10 -14.35
N CYS A 808 -0.29 15.21 -15.32
CA CYS A 808 -0.96 15.34 -16.62
C CYS A 808 -2.50 15.37 -16.47
N LEU A 809 -3.06 14.47 -15.65
CA LEU A 809 -4.50 14.45 -15.33
C LEU A 809 -4.95 15.77 -14.70
N GLN A 810 -4.21 16.29 -13.72
CA GLN A 810 -4.53 17.58 -13.10
C GLN A 810 -4.49 18.73 -14.10
N GLN A 811 -3.49 18.75 -14.98
CA GLN A 811 -3.35 19.77 -16.02
C GLN A 811 -4.51 19.73 -17.01
N LEU A 812 -4.93 18.54 -17.46
CA LEU A 812 -6.09 18.37 -18.34
C LEU A 812 -7.38 18.84 -17.66
N ALA A 813 -7.59 18.45 -16.40
CA ALA A 813 -8.79 18.84 -15.65
C ALA A 813 -8.87 20.36 -15.45
N VAL A 814 -7.74 21.03 -15.16
CA VAL A 814 -7.69 22.49 -15.03
C VAL A 814 -7.86 23.17 -16.40
N GLY A 815 -7.19 22.66 -17.44
CA GLY A 815 -7.19 23.24 -18.78
C GLY A 815 -8.56 23.24 -19.47
N PHE A 816 -9.40 22.25 -19.18
CA PHE A 816 -10.74 22.11 -19.76
C PHE A 816 -11.89 22.52 -18.81
N MET A 817 -11.57 23.02 -17.61
CA MET A 817 -12.57 23.31 -16.57
C MET A 817 -13.59 24.37 -17.01
N ILE A 818 -13.13 25.42 -17.69
CA ILE A 818 -13.99 26.53 -18.15
C ILE A 818 -14.97 26.05 -19.22
N GLN A 819 -14.48 25.27 -20.19
CA GLN A 819 -15.30 24.69 -21.26
C GLN A 819 -16.34 23.74 -20.67
N LYS A 820 -15.96 22.94 -19.67
CA LYS A 820 -16.88 22.06 -18.93
C LYS A 820 -17.97 22.84 -18.18
N GLU A 821 -17.63 23.93 -17.49
CA GLU A 821 -18.64 24.77 -16.80
C GLU A 821 -19.58 25.45 -17.79
N THR A 822 -19.06 25.89 -18.94
CA THR A 822 -19.87 26.48 -20.02
C THR A 822 -20.84 25.45 -20.59
N PHE A 823 -20.33 24.26 -20.96
CA PHE A 823 -21.13 23.14 -21.43
C PHE A 823 -22.22 22.76 -20.42
N LEU A 824 -21.88 22.68 -19.12
CA LEU A 824 -22.83 22.28 -18.08
C LEU A 824 -24.00 23.27 -17.93
N ARG A 825 -23.77 24.58 -18.14
CA ARG A 825 -24.85 25.60 -18.10
C ARG A 825 -25.85 25.41 -19.23
N ASP A 826 -25.39 24.99 -20.40
CA ASP A 826 -26.21 24.87 -21.62
C ASP A 826 -26.76 23.45 -21.83
N PHE A 827 -26.24 22.47 -21.10
CA PHE A 827 -26.58 21.06 -21.26
C PHE A 827 -27.98 20.73 -20.70
N SER A 828 -28.85 20.15 -21.54
CA SER A 828 -30.06 19.48 -21.08
C SER A 828 -30.37 18.23 -21.89
N PHE A 829 -30.88 17.20 -21.22
CA PHE A 829 -31.41 16.00 -21.88
C PHE A 829 -32.72 16.25 -22.66
N GLN A 830 -33.37 17.41 -22.48
CA GLN A 830 -34.65 17.71 -23.13
C GLN A 830 -34.51 18.33 -24.52
N ASN A 831 -33.51 19.19 -24.70
CA ASN A 831 -33.15 19.73 -26.02
C ASN A 831 -32.71 18.60 -26.98
N TYR A 832 -32.39 17.42 -26.44
CA TYR A 832 -32.04 16.25 -27.22
C TYR A 832 -33.22 15.61 -27.94
N GLN A 833 -34.33 15.37 -27.22
CA GLN A 833 -35.45 14.63 -27.78
C GLN A 833 -35.96 15.34 -29.05
N THR A 834 -35.93 16.67 -29.02
CA THR A 834 -36.24 17.55 -30.17
C THR A 834 -35.22 17.45 -31.31
N LYS A 835 -33.91 17.43 -31.03
CA LYS A 835 -32.86 17.36 -32.06
C LYS A 835 -32.78 15.98 -32.74
N TYR A 836 -33.16 14.91 -32.03
CA TYR A 836 -33.20 13.54 -32.55
C TYR A 836 -34.47 13.25 -33.36
N ASP A 837 -35.60 13.81 -32.94
CA ASP A 837 -36.85 13.78 -33.72
C ASP A 837 -36.71 14.58 -35.03
N GLU A 838 -35.87 15.63 -35.07
CA GLU A 838 -35.57 16.40 -36.29
C GLU A 838 -34.58 15.73 -37.26
N GLN A 839 -33.71 14.82 -36.80
CA GLN A 839 -32.77 14.07 -37.65
C GLN A 839 -33.32 12.71 -38.13
N SER A 840 -34.48 12.28 -37.59
CA SER A 840 -35.15 11.03 -37.94
C SER A 840 -36.28 11.19 -38.98
N PHE A 841 -36.40 12.37 -39.60
CA PHE A 841 -37.38 12.69 -40.65
C PHE A 841 -36.74 12.94 -42.02
#